data_AF-A0A372JTF8-F1
#
_entry.id   AF-A0A372JTF8-F1
#
_cell.length_a   1.000
_cell.length_b   1.000
_cell.length_c   1.000
_cell.angle_alpha   90.00
_cell.angle_beta   90.00
_cell.angle_gamma   90.00
#
_symmetry.space_group_name_H-M   'P 1'
#
loop_
_entity.id
_entity.type
_entity.pdbx_description
1 polymer ?
#
loop_
_entity_poly.entity_id
_entity_poly.type
_entity_poly.pdbx_seq_one_letter_code
_entity_poly.pdbx_strand_id
1 'polypeptide(L)'
;MALPEHLELLVTDEPVCDYWAHGPWRVPDGLFAEIRDRVETLINDPRCKDLTTDDLELLTAPSPLVLGDLVLALEFLGGGSAVCTGSHSRLQYQFFGKYHREPRELLLDFPAWIVTSGNFRPLEWLGDSGDRELALTLARESLDVLAGVEPLEPRRQALARLLADPPPALDITDHLVDQRQAWMDHAPDDVVAALPELAGPIGYLEWICAGLTPAHEHLRAAAPREESVQDLYVHLLLQGGLREVPAELSAVLGEDAYGELLERFAHVRDAGFDASEWSEGVRAWLARALGAGEADACRGWLDMAVRFTGSVQGLPADCDIPDPQSIPVSQFQYDLRRLFRPRRTVVNPLASSVGKGTPRSRRPRPSAEIGSGLVGQPDVVAALTRIAEGDRPVRLMLVGPDGTGKRDAAQHVARLLLDRGVTASPLWLADDFFAGKEVSAATTHLYNDARESAGSRLMVIDGLDDMSRDPRSGEAIVEELHRALDVHDDLHVVALCEPGGDERIREVNPALSLRFEVVHTRPFTPDAFAELFSRALAARGARAHKRALTAAGDLLARTPAVRNLRNARLAQRLADVVVADVRARTAPGEEPVVKRADIPARFDAAGTASDPHVELAALVGLAPVKQEIELMVAGANAARLRRDAGLPAGAPSRHMLFTGNPGTGKTEVARLLARLYKDLGVLSSGHLVEVSRAQLVGQYLGETAVKTREVVRRAVGGVLFIDEAYSLAQSDLSEDYGPEAVAELVKMMEDHRDDLVVIAAGYEREMQRFVASDPGLSSRFPVTVRFPDFTDAELVEIFSRMAAAAGLTLTGEAAAKVADLLRRAPRGRAFGNARLMRNLCERAQALQARRVTALKRPSAERLAELLPADIPDSLTGASRAVVAADPLAALDALVGLRDVKTEVHRLAAEARSAELRRAAGRPGVHPTRHMVFSGGPGTAKTTVARLVAAVHADLGLLSSGHLVEVGRGDLVGGYLGQTAPRVKAAVEQALGGVLFIDEAYALGADAYGAEAVATLVKLMEEYRGDLLVIAAGYEREMTAFLAANPGLESRFPKRLRFPDYTDSELVQIFEVLAAADGLTLADGVRETLRALLRTVPRGPSFGNGRFIRNLLDAAVASQSVRLTTTSSPDPAVLRPEDLPTTLPTTAIAPGLYL
;
A
#
# COMPACT_ATOMS: atom_id res chain seq x y z
N MET A 1 -6.16 41.64 -9.46
CA MET A 1 -6.59 40.66 -10.48
C MET A 1 -7.73 39.88 -9.87
N ALA A 2 -8.87 39.86 -10.55
CA ALA A 2 -9.99 38.99 -10.20
C ALA A 2 -10.03 37.86 -11.23
N LEU A 3 -10.36 36.65 -10.80
CA LEU A 3 -10.73 35.61 -11.75
C LEU A 3 -12.05 36.02 -12.42
N PRO A 4 -12.30 35.57 -13.66
CA PRO A 4 -13.65 35.54 -14.19
C PRO A 4 -14.62 34.90 -13.20
N GLU A 5 -15.84 35.42 -13.10
CA GLU A 5 -16.84 34.99 -12.11
C GLU A 5 -17.08 33.48 -12.16
N HIS A 6 -17.13 32.91 -13.38
CA HIS A 6 -17.34 31.47 -13.58
C HIS A 6 -16.15 30.60 -13.14
N LEU A 7 -14.97 31.17 -12.87
CA LEU A 7 -13.80 30.45 -12.37
C LEU A 7 -13.56 30.64 -10.86
N GLU A 8 -14.34 31.47 -10.17
CA GLU A 8 -14.15 31.73 -8.74
C GLU A 8 -14.29 30.48 -7.87
N LEU A 9 -15.11 29.51 -8.30
CA LEU A 9 -15.24 28.22 -7.62
C LEU A 9 -13.90 27.49 -7.47
N LEU A 10 -12.97 27.67 -8.42
CA LEU A 10 -11.65 27.04 -8.37
C LEU A 10 -10.84 27.45 -7.17
N VAL A 11 -11.08 28.62 -6.58
CA VAL A 11 -10.33 29.12 -5.42
C VAL A 11 -11.04 28.90 -4.08
N THR A 12 -12.18 28.22 -4.11
CA THR A 12 -12.93 27.82 -2.92
C THR A 12 -12.52 26.42 -2.43
N ASP A 13 -12.95 26.06 -1.22
CA ASP A 13 -12.85 24.70 -0.68
C ASP A 13 -14.17 23.92 -0.89
N GLU A 14 -15.05 24.38 -1.77
CA GLU A 14 -16.34 23.73 -2.05
C GLU A 14 -16.15 22.43 -2.87
N PRO A 15 -17.11 21.48 -2.80
CA PRO A 15 -17.17 20.33 -3.70
C PRO A 15 -17.32 20.79 -5.16
N VAL A 16 -16.28 20.61 -5.96
CA VAL A 16 -16.25 21.04 -7.35
C VAL A 16 -15.94 19.85 -8.26
N CYS A 17 -16.69 19.76 -9.34
CA CYS A 17 -16.40 18.93 -10.50
C CYS A 17 -16.04 19.87 -11.66
N ASP A 18 -14.79 19.86 -12.11
CA ASP A 18 -14.27 20.80 -13.10
C ASP A 18 -13.76 20.08 -14.36
N TYR A 19 -14.66 19.93 -15.34
CA TYR A 19 -14.33 19.54 -16.71
C TYR A 19 -13.95 20.79 -17.49
N TRP A 20 -12.75 20.86 -18.03
CA TRP A 20 -12.24 22.14 -18.56
C TRP A 20 -13.00 22.66 -19.78
N ALA A 21 -13.61 21.78 -20.56
CA ALA A 21 -14.51 22.14 -21.67
C ALA A 21 -15.81 22.84 -21.22
N HIS A 22 -16.22 22.67 -19.96
CA HIS A 22 -17.40 23.32 -19.37
C HIS A 22 -17.02 24.42 -18.37
N GLY A 23 -15.99 24.18 -17.57
CA GLY A 23 -15.61 24.99 -16.40
C GLY A 23 -16.08 24.37 -15.08
N PRO A 24 -15.66 24.96 -13.95
CA PRO A 24 -15.90 24.42 -12.63
C PRO A 24 -17.38 24.48 -12.30
N TRP A 25 -17.92 23.33 -11.90
CA TRP A 25 -19.29 23.22 -11.46
C TRP A 25 -19.32 22.78 -10.01
N ARG A 26 -20.04 23.54 -9.18
CA ARG A 26 -20.27 23.19 -7.79
C ARG A 26 -21.23 22.00 -7.76
N VAL A 27 -20.82 20.92 -7.10
CA VAL A 27 -21.67 19.73 -6.96
C VAL A 27 -22.84 20.06 -6.03
N PRO A 28 -24.10 19.92 -6.48
CA PRO A 28 -25.27 20.15 -5.63
C PRO A 28 -25.35 19.13 -4.49
N ASP A 29 -25.77 19.60 -3.31
CA ASP A 29 -25.92 18.75 -2.14
C ASP A 29 -26.92 17.61 -2.40
N GLY A 30 -26.49 16.37 -2.19
CA GLY A 30 -27.33 15.18 -2.34
C GLY A 30 -27.45 14.61 -3.76
N LEU A 31 -27.07 15.35 -4.81
CA LEU A 31 -27.23 14.90 -6.20
C LEU A 31 -26.50 13.58 -6.49
N PHE A 32 -25.25 13.43 -6.03
CA PHE A 32 -24.50 12.19 -6.25
C PHE A 32 -25.15 10.98 -5.56
N ALA A 33 -25.84 11.19 -4.43
CA ALA A 33 -26.61 10.13 -3.78
C ALA A 33 -27.85 9.78 -4.60
N GLU A 34 -28.57 10.80 -5.08
CA GLU A 34 -29.72 10.60 -5.96
C GLU A 34 -29.36 9.85 -7.25
N ILE A 35 -28.23 10.18 -7.87
CA ILE A 35 -27.73 9.47 -9.06
C ILE A 35 -27.43 8.01 -8.72
N ARG A 36 -26.78 7.72 -7.57
CA ARG A 36 -26.56 6.32 -7.15
C ARG A 36 -27.87 5.56 -6.93
N ASP A 37 -28.90 6.20 -6.41
CA ASP A 37 -30.23 5.59 -6.22
C ASP A 37 -30.90 5.33 -7.58
N ARG A 38 -30.73 6.22 -8.57
CA ARG A 38 -31.19 6.00 -9.95
C ARG A 38 -30.43 4.84 -10.62
N VAL A 39 -29.10 4.75 -10.42
CA VAL A 39 -28.28 3.61 -10.87
C VAL A 39 -28.79 2.30 -10.25
N GLU A 40 -29.10 2.29 -8.95
CA GLU A 40 -29.69 1.13 -8.27
C GLU A 40 -31.03 0.74 -8.87
N THR A 41 -31.88 1.72 -9.16
CA THR A 41 -33.20 1.48 -9.72
C THR A 41 -33.09 0.85 -11.10
N LEU A 42 -32.21 1.36 -11.96
CA LEU A 42 -31.99 0.84 -13.31
C LEU A 42 -31.42 -0.60 -13.30
N ILE A 43 -30.45 -0.87 -12.43
CA ILE A 43 -29.84 -2.20 -12.32
C ILE A 43 -30.83 -3.25 -11.80
N ASN A 44 -31.72 -2.85 -10.89
CA ASN A 44 -32.73 -3.75 -10.33
C ASN A 44 -34.01 -3.84 -11.19
N ASP A 45 -34.04 -3.18 -12.35
CA ASP A 45 -35.16 -3.31 -13.28
C ASP A 45 -35.28 -4.78 -13.73
N PRO A 46 -36.49 -5.38 -13.72
CA PRO A 46 -36.69 -6.76 -14.14
C PRO A 46 -36.14 -7.09 -15.53
N ARG A 47 -36.07 -6.10 -16.44
CA ARG A 47 -35.50 -6.25 -17.79
C ARG A 47 -33.98 -6.51 -17.77
N CYS A 48 -33.29 -6.08 -16.71
CA CYS A 48 -31.83 -6.22 -16.56
C CYS A 48 -31.42 -7.51 -15.84
N LYS A 49 -32.37 -8.22 -15.22
CA LYS A 49 -32.08 -9.32 -14.28
C LYS A 49 -31.25 -10.46 -14.91
N ASP A 50 -31.56 -10.81 -16.16
CA ASP A 50 -30.91 -11.90 -16.88
C ASP A 50 -29.82 -11.39 -17.85
N LEU A 51 -29.56 -10.07 -17.87
CA LEU A 51 -28.57 -9.40 -18.71
C LEU A 51 -27.30 -9.11 -17.90
N THR A 52 -26.45 -10.13 -17.71
CA THR A 52 -25.21 -10.03 -16.93
C THR A 52 -24.02 -10.67 -17.64
N THR A 53 -22.81 -10.19 -17.34
CA THR A 53 -21.54 -10.75 -17.80
C THR A 53 -20.52 -10.89 -16.65
N ASP A 54 -19.61 -11.84 -16.79
CA ASP A 54 -18.42 -12.00 -15.92
C ASP A 54 -17.16 -11.34 -16.52
N ASP A 55 -17.24 -10.87 -17.78
CA ASP A 55 -16.11 -10.37 -18.58
C ASP A 55 -15.72 -8.92 -18.25
N LEU A 56 -16.52 -8.22 -17.43
CA LEU A 56 -16.22 -6.87 -16.96
C LEU A 56 -15.15 -6.91 -15.84
N GLU A 57 -13.87 -6.86 -16.22
CA GLU A 57 -12.73 -7.00 -15.30
C GLU A 57 -12.70 -5.98 -14.15
N LEU A 58 -13.17 -4.76 -14.38
CA LEU A 58 -13.18 -3.68 -13.38
C LEU A 58 -14.34 -3.78 -12.38
N LEU A 59 -15.37 -4.58 -12.70
CA LEU A 59 -16.61 -4.69 -11.93
C LEU A 59 -16.80 -6.08 -11.33
N THR A 60 -17.58 -6.17 -10.26
CA THR A 60 -17.80 -7.40 -9.50
C THR A 60 -18.71 -8.33 -10.29
N ALA A 61 -18.21 -9.53 -10.62
CA ALA A 61 -18.97 -10.53 -11.36
C ALA A 61 -19.99 -11.26 -10.45
N PRO A 62 -21.20 -11.59 -10.96
CA PRO A 62 -21.73 -11.22 -12.28
C PRO A 62 -22.18 -9.75 -12.31
N SER A 63 -21.76 -9.03 -13.35
CA SER A 63 -22.04 -7.60 -13.53
C SER A 63 -23.18 -7.39 -14.53
N PRO A 64 -24.20 -6.56 -14.23
CA PRO A 64 -25.24 -6.21 -15.18
C PRO A 64 -24.67 -5.56 -16.45
N LEU A 65 -25.10 -5.99 -17.64
CA LEU A 65 -24.65 -5.42 -18.93
C LEU A 65 -24.94 -3.91 -19.00
N VAL A 66 -26.10 -3.50 -18.48
CA VAL A 66 -26.49 -2.08 -18.38
C VAL A 66 -25.52 -1.24 -17.55
N LEU A 67 -24.86 -1.83 -16.55
CA LEU A 67 -23.85 -1.15 -15.75
C LEU A 67 -22.54 -1.00 -16.54
N GLY A 68 -22.15 -2.00 -17.33
CA GLY A 68 -21.01 -1.92 -18.24
C GLY A 68 -21.16 -0.79 -19.26
N ASP A 69 -22.30 -0.75 -19.96
CA ASP A 69 -22.61 0.33 -20.91
C ASP A 69 -22.68 1.71 -20.25
N LEU A 70 -23.23 1.79 -19.03
CA LEU A 70 -23.32 3.06 -18.31
C LEU A 70 -21.93 3.61 -17.92
N VAL A 71 -20.97 2.74 -17.60
CA VAL A 71 -19.57 3.14 -17.36
C VAL A 71 -18.94 3.70 -18.63
N LEU A 72 -19.08 2.99 -19.76
CA LEU A 72 -18.56 3.45 -21.06
C LEU A 72 -19.20 4.76 -21.50
N ALA A 73 -20.52 4.90 -21.31
CA ALA A 73 -21.24 6.13 -21.61
C ALA A 73 -20.69 7.29 -20.77
N LEU A 74 -20.43 7.09 -19.48
CA LEU A 74 -19.85 8.15 -18.62
C LEU A 74 -18.44 8.55 -19.10
N GLU A 75 -17.59 7.59 -19.50
CA GLU A 75 -16.27 7.90 -20.05
C GLU A 75 -16.36 8.67 -21.37
N PHE A 76 -17.27 8.27 -22.27
CA PHE A 76 -17.51 8.96 -23.54
C PHE A 76 -18.01 10.39 -23.32
N LEU A 77 -18.93 10.59 -22.38
CA LEU A 77 -19.48 11.91 -22.06
C LEU A 77 -18.42 12.87 -21.51
N GLY A 78 -17.37 12.39 -20.86
CA GLY A 78 -16.24 13.21 -20.42
C GLY A 78 -15.40 13.78 -21.57
N GLY A 79 -15.36 13.06 -22.69
CA GLY A 79 -14.62 13.42 -23.91
C GLY A 79 -13.20 12.84 -23.97
N GLY A 80 -12.71 12.64 -25.20
CA GLY A 80 -11.44 11.96 -25.46
C GLY A 80 -10.24 12.73 -24.90
N SER A 81 -9.54 12.15 -23.94
CA SER A 81 -8.38 12.72 -23.24
C SER A 81 -8.66 14.12 -22.64
N ALA A 82 -9.92 14.40 -22.27
CA ALA A 82 -10.36 15.67 -21.70
C ALA A 82 -9.83 15.91 -20.29
N VAL A 83 -9.31 17.12 -20.00
CA VAL A 83 -8.79 17.45 -18.67
C VAL A 83 -9.93 17.64 -17.66
N CYS A 84 -9.86 16.85 -16.60
CA CYS A 84 -10.81 16.89 -15.49
C CYS A 84 -10.08 17.11 -14.18
N THR A 85 -10.53 18.08 -13.39
CA THR A 85 -9.88 18.53 -12.14
C THR A 85 -10.94 18.80 -11.07
N GLY A 86 -10.55 19.05 -9.83
CA GLY A 86 -11.49 19.32 -8.74
C GLY A 86 -11.88 18.08 -7.94
N SER A 87 -12.24 18.31 -6.68
CA SER A 87 -12.29 17.28 -5.64
C SER A 87 -13.28 16.16 -5.90
N HIS A 88 -14.34 16.42 -6.68
CA HIS A 88 -15.45 15.48 -6.91
C HIS A 88 -15.55 15.00 -8.35
N SER A 89 -14.49 15.14 -9.16
CA SER A 89 -14.50 14.81 -10.60
C SER A 89 -14.28 13.34 -10.93
N ARG A 90 -14.00 12.49 -9.93
CA ARG A 90 -13.88 11.03 -10.08
C ARG A 90 -15.26 10.37 -10.20
N LEU A 91 -16.06 10.78 -11.19
CA LEU A 91 -17.48 10.41 -11.32
C LEU A 91 -17.71 8.89 -11.41
N GLN A 92 -16.83 8.16 -12.11
CA GLN A 92 -16.89 6.69 -12.18
C GLN A 92 -16.92 6.03 -10.79
N TYR A 93 -16.05 6.47 -9.88
CA TYR A 93 -15.98 5.92 -8.53
C TYR A 93 -17.09 6.48 -7.63
N GLN A 94 -17.49 7.73 -7.85
CA GLN A 94 -18.60 8.37 -7.11
C GLN A 94 -19.95 7.69 -7.38
N PHE A 95 -20.17 7.18 -8.59
CA PHE A 95 -21.44 6.57 -8.99
C PHE A 95 -21.40 5.04 -8.94
N PHE A 96 -20.29 4.41 -9.33
CA PHE A 96 -20.20 2.96 -9.49
C PHE A 96 -19.28 2.28 -8.47
N GLY A 97 -18.67 3.02 -7.54
CA GLY A 97 -17.66 2.52 -6.59
C GLY A 97 -18.01 1.23 -5.84
N LYS A 98 -19.30 1.03 -5.51
CA LYS A 98 -19.78 -0.19 -4.83
C LYS A 98 -19.75 -1.45 -5.69
N TYR A 99 -19.66 -1.30 -7.01
CA TYR A 99 -19.65 -2.40 -7.97
C TYR A 99 -18.24 -2.73 -8.44
N HIS A 100 -17.23 -1.88 -8.18
CA HIS A 100 -15.84 -2.19 -8.50
C HIS A 100 -15.29 -3.33 -7.65
N ARG A 101 -14.43 -4.16 -8.23
CA ARG A 101 -13.76 -5.26 -7.51
C ARG A 101 -12.85 -4.77 -6.39
N GLU A 102 -12.23 -3.61 -6.58
CA GLU A 102 -11.31 -2.99 -5.63
C GLU A 102 -11.78 -1.60 -5.21
N PRO A 103 -11.69 -1.24 -3.92
CA PRO A 103 -12.02 0.11 -3.46
C PRO A 103 -10.96 1.11 -3.94
N ARG A 104 -11.42 2.24 -4.49
CA ARG A 104 -10.56 3.38 -4.89
C ARG A 104 -10.99 4.68 -4.22
N GLU A 105 -10.08 5.64 -4.14
CA GLU A 105 -10.35 6.96 -3.57
C GLU A 105 -11.37 7.75 -4.39
N LEU A 106 -12.43 8.20 -3.70
CA LEU A 106 -13.55 8.93 -4.30
C LEU A 106 -13.23 10.39 -4.63
N LEU A 107 -12.26 10.97 -3.93
CA LEU A 107 -11.88 12.36 -4.07
C LEU A 107 -10.58 12.49 -4.84
N LEU A 108 -10.46 13.61 -5.55
CA LEU A 108 -9.24 13.99 -6.24
C LEU A 108 -8.53 15.08 -5.43
N ASP A 109 -7.25 14.87 -5.13
CA ASP A 109 -6.43 15.90 -4.48
C ASP A 109 -6.23 17.11 -5.38
N PHE A 110 -6.03 18.29 -4.78
CA PHE A 110 -6.20 19.53 -5.53
C PHE A 110 -5.21 19.81 -6.68
N PRO A 111 -3.97 19.30 -6.76
CA PRO A 111 -3.23 19.42 -8.03
C PRO A 111 -3.49 18.26 -8.98
N ALA A 112 -4.17 17.21 -8.51
CA ALA A 112 -4.39 16.04 -9.31
C ALA A 112 -5.46 16.34 -10.37
N TRP A 113 -5.29 15.68 -11.50
CA TRP A 113 -6.16 15.76 -12.64
C TRP A 113 -6.26 14.36 -13.23
N ILE A 114 -7.33 14.12 -13.97
CA ILE A 114 -7.58 12.86 -14.67
C ILE A 114 -8.06 13.18 -16.08
N VAL A 115 -8.04 12.18 -16.94
CA VAL A 115 -8.70 12.23 -18.24
C VAL A 115 -9.61 11.02 -18.43
N THR A 116 -10.49 11.12 -19.43
CA THR A 116 -11.34 10.03 -19.90
C THR A 116 -10.86 9.51 -21.25
N SER A 117 -11.09 8.23 -21.54
CA SER A 117 -10.73 7.61 -22.82
C SER A 117 -11.55 8.20 -23.98
N GLY A 118 -12.82 8.54 -23.75
CA GLY A 118 -13.71 9.18 -24.73
C GLY A 118 -14.07 8.30 -25.93
N ASN A 119 -13.87 6.99 -25.84
CA ASN A 119 -14.13 6.06 -26.93
C ASN A 119 -15.64 5.94 -27.20
N PHE A 120 -16.06 6.09 -28.46
CA PHE A 120 -17.45 5.89 -28.83
C PHE A 120 -17.77 4.39 -28.96
N ARG A 121 -18.33 3.82 -27.88
CA ARG A 121 -18.71 2.40 -27.81
C ARG A 121 -20.16 2.23 -27.33
N PRO A 122 -21.14 2.78 -28.05
CA PRO A 122 -22.53 2.64 -27.64
C PRO A 122 -22.97 1.17 -27.78
N LEU A 123 -23.68 0.66 -26.78
CA LEU A 123 -24.25 -0.69 -26.81
C LEU A 123 -23.21 -1.81 -26.82
N GLU A 124 -21.95 -1.56 -26.46
CA GLU A 124 -20.89 -2.60 -26.47
C GLU A 124 -21.28 -3.80 -25.62
N TRP A 125 -21.91 -3.59 -24.47
CA TRP A 125 -22.36 -4.66 -23.57
C TRP A 125 -23.83 -4.99 -23.76
N LEU A 126 -24.67 -4.00 -24.03
CA LEU A 126 -26.10 -4.16 -24.26
C LEU A 126 -26.41 -4.84 -25.59
N GLY A 127 -25.45 -4.89 -26.53
CA GLY A 127 -25.52 -5.69 -27.75
C GLY A 127 -25.74 -7.17 -27.47
N ASP A 128 -25.18 -7.67 -26.37
CA ASP A 128 -25.33 -9.07 -25.92
C ASP A 128 -26.73 -9.39 -25.41
N SER A 129 -27.62 -8.40 -25.27
CA SER A 129 -29.03 -8.65 -24.93
C SER A 129 -29.80 -9.37 -26.03
N GLY A 130 -29.29 -9.38 -27.27
CA GLY A 130 -29.94 -10.00 -28.43
C GLY A 130 -31.24 -9.32 -28.89
N ASP A 131 -31.65 -8.23 -28.22
CA ASP A 131 -32.82 -7.42 -28.57
C ASP A 131 -32.39 -5.96 -28.76
N ARG A 132 -32.36 -5.54 -30.02
CA ARG A 132 -31.94 -4.18 -30.41
C ARG A 132 -32.83 -3.10 -29.80
N GLU A 133 -34.14 -3.30 -29.72
CA GLU A 133 -35.07 -2.30 -29.18
C GLU A 133 -34.88 -2.16 -27.67
N LEU A 134 -34.68 -3.29 -26.99
CA LEU A 134 -34.36 -3.31 -25.57
C LEU A 134 -33.00 -2.66 -25.27
N ALA A 135 -31.94 -3.00 -26.03
CA ALA A 135 -30.61 -2.42 -25.89
C ALA A 135 -30.63 -0.89 -26.02
N LEU A 136 -31.29 -0.37 -27.06
CA LEU A 136 -31.46 1.07 -27.28
C LEU A 136 -32.27 1.75 -26.17
N THR A 137 -33.32 1.06 -25.67
CA THR A 137 -34.13 1.57 -24.56
C THR A 137 -33.31 1.67 -23.28
N LEU A 138 -32.57 0.61 -22.91
CA LEU A 138 -31.73 0.58 -21.72
C LEU A 138 -30.58 1.59 -21.82
N ALA A 139 -29.98 1.78 -23.00
CA ALA A 139 -28.93 2.77 -23.20
C ALA A 139 -29.44 4.22 -23.02
N ARG A 140 -30.66 4.52 -23.46
CA ARG A 140 -31.29 5.83 -23.21
C ARG A 140 -31.61 6.04 -21.73
N GLU A 141 -32.15 5.02 -21.07
CA GLU A 141 -32.42 5.07 -19.63
C GLU A 141 -31.13 5.21 -18.81
N SER A 142 -30.03 4.59 -19.24
CA SER A 142 -28.68 4.80 -18.69
C SER A 142 -28.25 6.26 -18.75
N LEU A 143 -28.50 6.95 -19.86
CA LEU A 143 -28.22 8.39 -19.95
C LEU A 143 -29.12 9.22 -19.05
N ASP A 144 -30.37 8.81 -18.81
CA ASP A 144 -31.29 9.54 -17.92
C ASP A 144 -30.89 9.43 -16.44
N VAL A 145 -30.22 8.35 -16.05
CA VAL A 145 -29.63 8.21 -14.71
C VAL A 145 -28.64 9.35 -14.41
N LEU A 146 -27.87 9.78 -15.41
CA LEU A 146 -26.85 10.83 -15.29
C LEU A 146 -27.43 12.27 -15.39
N ALA A 147 -28.74 12.42 -15.56
CA ALA A 147 -29.36 13.73 -15.71
C ALA A 147 -29.14 14.63 -14.49
N GLY A 148 -28.72 15.88 -14.73
CA GLY A 148 -28.42 16.87 -13.69
C GLY A 148 -26.94 17.00 -13.34
N VAL A 149 -26.06 16.19 -13.94
CA VAL A 149 -24.61 16.45 -13.97
C VAL A 149 -24.32 17.49 -15.04
N GLU A 150 -24.46 18.77 -14.68
CA GLU A 150 -24.42 19.90 -15.63
C GLU A 150 -23.22 19.87 -16.60
N PRO A 151 -21.97 19.57 -16.16
CA PRO A 151 -20.82 19.52 -17.07
C PRO A 151 -20.94 18.50 -18.21
N LEU A 152 -21.76 17.47 -18.05
CA LEU A 152 -21.97 16.42 -19.04
C LEU A 152 -23.27 16.61 -19.84
N GLU A 153 -24.16 17.51 -19.40
CA GLU A 153 -25.53 17.61 -19.91
C GLU A 153 -25.62 17.92 -21.43
N PRO A 154 -24.81 18.84 -22.00
CA PRO A 154 -24.85 19.08 -23.45
C PRO A 154 -24.51 17.83 -24.26
N ARG A 155 -23.47 17.10 -23.86
CA ARG A 155 -23.02 15.86 -24.51
C ARG A 155 -24.02 14.72 -24.28
N ARG A 156 -24.61 14.64 -23.08
CA ARG A 156 -25.64 13.66 -22.70
C ARG A 156 -26.88 13.82 -23.55
N GLN A 157 -27.35 15.05 -23.75
CA GLN A 157 -28.52 15.34 -24.60
C GLN A 157 -28.24 15.05 -26.08
N ALA A 158 -27.05 15.37 -26.58
CA ALA A 158 -26.64 15.03 -27.94
C ALA A 158 -26.64 13.50 -28.16
N LEU A 159 -26.04 12.74 -27.24
CA LEU A 159 -26.00 11.28 -27.31
C LEU A 159 -27.41 10.66 -27.15
N ALA A 160 -28.24 11.20 -26.25
CA ALA A 160 -29.61 10.74 -26.08
C ALA A 160 -30.48 10.98 -27.31
N ARG A 161 -30.29 12.13 -28.00
CA ARG A 161 -30.94 12.40 -29.30
C ARG A 161 -30.49 11.41 -30.36
N LEU A 162 -29.19 11.11 -30.41
CA LEU A 162 -28.64 10.12 -31.33
C LEU A 162 -29.27 8.75 -31.08
N LEU A 163 -29.27 8.26 -29.83
CA LEU A 163 -29.88 6.96 -29.48
C LEU A 163 -31.41 6.92 -29.68
N ALA A 164 -32.10 8.06 -29.67
CA ALA A 164 -33.55 8.15 -29.89
C ALA A 164 -33.93 8.03 -31.37
N ASP A 165 -33.02 8.37 -32.28
CA ASP A 165 -33.19 8.23 -33.74
C ASP A 165 -31.99 7.46 -34.32
N PRO A 166 -31.89 6.13 -34.06
CA PRO A 166 -30.78 5.33 -34.50
C PRO A 166 -30.78 5.15 -36.03
N PRO A 167 -29.61 4.99 -36.68
CA PRO A 167 -29.51 4.73 -38.11
C PRO A 167 -30.39 3.54 -38.51
N PRO A 168 -31.20 3.65 -39.58
CA PRO A 168 -32.04 2.55 -40.03
C PRO A 168 -31.23 1.28 -40.37
N ALA A 169 -30.01 1.47 -40.87
CA ALA A 169 -29.08 0.41 -41.24
C ALA A 169 -28.18 -0.07 -40.09
N LEU A 170 -28.35 0.43 -38.85
CA LEU A 170 -27.54 0.01 -37.72
C LEU A 170 -27.76 -1.48 -37.40
N ASP A 171 -26.73 -2.28 -37.60
CA ASP A 171 -26.61 -3.63 -37.07
C ASP A 171 -25.70 -3.59 -35.83
N ILE A 172 -26.25 -3.92 -34.66
CA ILE A 172 -25.51 -3.90 -33.38
C ILE A 172 -24.48 -5.03 -33.29
N THR A 173 -24.49 -5.97 -34.25
CA THR A 173 -23.54 -7.08 -34.34
C THR A 173 -22.36 -6.79 -35.28
N ASP A 174 -22.41 -5.70 -36.06
CA ASP A 174 -21.31 -5.28 -36.92
C ASP A 174 -20.08 -4.82 -36.10
N HIS A 175 -18.92 -4.70 -36.73
CA HIS A 175 -17.74 -4.16 -36.05
C HIS A 175 -17.97 -2.71 -35.60
N LEU A 176 -17.44 -2.33 -34.43
CA LEU A 176 -17.61 -0.99 -33.85
C LEU A 176 -17.24 0.17 -34.79
N VAL A 177 -16.29 -0.06 -35.71
CA VAL A 177 -15.90 0.92 -36.74
C VAL A 177 -17.05 1.16 -37.72
N ASP A 178 -17.68 0.10 -38.20
CA ASP A 178 -18.80 0.18 -39.14
C ASP A 178 -20.04 0.76 -38.47
N GLN A 179 -20.30 0.37 -37.21
CA GLN A 179 -21.38 0.96 -36.41
C GLN A 179 -21.18 2.47 -36.24
N ARG A 180 -19.97 2.90 -35.87
CA ARG A 180 -19.64 4.33 -35.74
C ARG A 180 -19.82 5.07 -37.05
N GLN A 181 -19.41 4.51 -38.18
CA GLN A 181 -19.60 5.14 -39.48
C GLN A 181 -21.11 5.33 -39.76
N ALA A 182 -21.93 4.31 -39.50
CA ALA A 182 -23.38 4.41 -39.65
C ALA A 182 -23.99 5.47 -38.72
N TRP A 183 -23.52 5.57 -37.47
CA TRP A 183 -23.91 6.62 -36.53
C TRP A 183 -23.51 8.01 -37.03
N MET A 184 -22.29 8.17 -37.55
CA MET A 184 -21.79 9.42 -38.11
C MET A 184 -22.58 9.89 -39.32
N ASP A 185 -22.84 9.00 -40.27
CA ASP A 185 -23.57 9.33 -41.50
C ASP A 185 -25.01 9.77 -41.22
N HIS A 186 -25.58 9.34 -40.08
CA HIS A 186 -26.93 9.68 -39.63
C HIS A 186 -26.97 10.87 -38.66
N ALA A 187 -25.85 11.23 -38.02
CA ALA A 187 -25.81 12.25 -36.98
C ALA A 187 -26.00 13.67 -37.56
N PRO A 188 -26.89 14.50 -36.98
CA PRO A 188 -26.97 15.92 -37.31
C PRO A 188 -25.66 16.68 -37.00
N ASP A 189 -25.35 17.72 -37.77
CA ASP A 189 -24.14 18.54 -37.59
C ASP A 189 -23.99 19.08 -36.15
N ASP A 190 -25.09 19.45 -35.50
CA ASP A 190 -25.07 19.93 -34.11
C ASP A 190 -24.73 18.84 -33.09
N VAL A 191 -25.05 17.58 -33.38
CA VAL A 191 -24.68 16.42 -32.56
C VAL A 191 -23.20 16.10 -32.76
N VAL A 192 -22.71 16.11 -34.00
CA VAL A 192 -21.27 15.92 -34.31
C VAL A 192 -20.43 17.03 -33.67
N ALA A 193 -20.89 18.28 -33.69
CA ALA A 193 -20.21 19.38 -33.01
C ALA A 193 -20.13 19.21 -31.48
N ALA A 194 -21.15 18.60 -30.86
CA ALA A 194 -21.15 18.30 -29.43
C ALA A 194 -20.33 17.05 -29.07
N LEU A 195 -20.20 16.10 -30.00
CA LEU A 195 -19.54 14.80 -29.86
C LEU A 195 -18.52 14.58 -31.00
N PRO A 196 -17.45 15.38 -31.08
CA PRO A 196 -16.50 15.35 -32.19
C PRO A 196 -15.76 14.01 -32.32
N GLU A 197 -15.71 13.20 -31.25
CA GLU A 197 -15.15 11.84 -31.25
C GLU A 197 -15.91 10.88 -32.18
N LEU A 198 -17.16 11.20 -32.55
CA LEU A 198 -17.93 10.42 -33.51
C LEU A 198 -17.24 10.40 -34.88
N ALA A 199 -16.59 11.50 -35.28
CA ALA A 199 -15.94 11.65 -36.59
C ALA A 199 -14.69 10.77 -36.78
N GLY A 200 -14.39 9.91 -35.79
CA GLY A 200 -13.26 9.01 -35.78
C GLY A 200 -11.94 9.71 -35.44
N PRO A 201 -10.83 8.95 -35.38
CA PRO A 201 -9.55 9.46 -34.90
C PRO A 201 -9.04 10.69 -35.67
N ILE A 202 -9.18 10.69 -36.99
CA ILE A 202 -8.70 11.78 -37.85
C ILE A 202 -9.58 13.03 -37.69
N GLY A 203 -10.91 12.88 -37.72
CA GLY A 203 -11.85 14.00 -37.56
C GLY A 203 -11.76 14.62 -36.16
N TYR A 204 -11.55 13.81 -35.13
CA TYR A 204 -11.32 14.30 -33.78
C TYR A 204 -10.00 15.07 -33.66
N LEU A 205 -8.93 14.57 -34.27
CA LEU A 205 -7.64 15.26 -34.32
C LEU A 205 -7.72 16.60 -35.09
N GLU A 206 -8.50 16.65 -36.17
CA GLU A 206 -8.80 17.89 -36.90
C GLU A 206 -9.50 18.92 -35.99
N TRP A 207 -10.52 18.49 -35.24
CA TRP A 207 -11.20 19.33 -34.27
C TRP A 207 -10.26 19.84 -33.17
N ILE A 208 -9.37 18.99 -32.64
CA ILE A 208 -8.36 19.37 -31.65
C ILE A 208 -7.42 20.44 -32.23
N CYS A 209 -6.86 20.22 -33.43
CA CYS A 209 -5.94 21.16 -34.07
C CYS A 209 -6.60 22.51 -34.38
N ALA A 210 -7.88 22.49 -34.77
CA ALA A 210 -8.70 23.68 -34.99
C ALA A 210 -8.97 24.48 -33.69
N GLY A 211 -8.96 23.83 -32.52
CA GLY A 211 -9.02 24.49 -31.21
C GLY A 211 -7.64 24.94 -30.69
N LEU A 212 -6.62 24.10 -30.83
CA LEU A 212 -5.28 24.32 -30.30
C LEU A 212 -4.56 25.48 -30.99
N THR A 213 -4.64 25.54 -32.33
CA THR A 213 -3.91 26.54 -33.13
C THR A 213 -4.33 27.97 -32.78
N PRO A 214 -5.63 28.33 -32.81
CA PRO A 214 -6.06 29.67 -32.44
C PRO A 214 -5.80 29.99 -30.97
N ALA A 215 -5.95 29.02 -30.06
CA ALA A 215 -5.66 29.22 -28.64
C ALA A 215 -4.17 29.55 -28.41
N HIS A 216 -3.27 28.85 -29.11
CA HIS A 216 -1.83 29.12 -29.03
C HIS A 216 -1.49 30.51 -29.56
N GLU A 217 -2.01 30.89 -30.74
CA GLU A 217 -1.76 32.21 -31.33
C GLU A 217 -2.35 33.36 -30.48
N HIS A 218 -3.53 33.18 -29.92
CA HIS A 218 -4.14 34.13 -28.99
C HIS A 218 -3.26 34.33 -27.74
N LEU A 219 -2.83 33.24 -27.10
CA LEU A 219 -1.94 33.32 -25.94
C LEU A 219 -0.57 33.92 -26.30
N ARG A 220 -0.05 33.67 -27.51
CA ARG A 220 1.22 34.24 -27.98
C ARG A 220 1.10 35.75 -28.20
N ALA A 221 -0.06 36.22 -28.66
CA ALA A 221 -0.36 37.64 -28.78
C ALA A 221 -0.49 38.33 -27.41
N ALA A 222 -1.13 37.66 -26.44
CA ALA A 222 -1.32 38.18 -25.08
C ALA A 222 -0.04 38.12 -24.23
N ALA A 223 0.75 37.06 -24.38
CA ALA A 223 2.03 36.85 -23.72
C ALA A 223 3.07 36.36 -24.75
N PRO A 224 3.98 37.22 -25.22
CA PRO A 224 4.94 36.85 -26.26
C PRO A 224 5.76 35.60 -25.92
N ARG A 225 5.89 34.72 -26.93
CA ARG A 225 6.70 33.49 -26.94
C ARG A 225 7.23 33.27 -28.35
N GLU A 226 8.47 32.80 -28.47
CA GLU A 226 9.14 32.60 -29.76
C GLU A 226 8.66 31.34 -30.51
N GLU A 227 8.18 30.34 -29.77
CA GLU A 227 7.62 29.09 -30.30
C GLU A 227 6.48 29.37 -31.30
N SER A 228 6.60 28.81 -32.50
CA SER A 228 5.55 28.85 -33.53
C SER A 228 4.57 27.68 -33.37
N VAL A 229 3.44 27.71 -34.08
CA VAL A 229 2.47 26.59 -34.10
C VAL A 229 3.12 25.28 -34.60
N GLN A 230 4.04 25.36 -35.57
CA GLN A 230 4.76 24.18 -36.04
C GLN A 230 5.70 23.62 -34.97
N ASP A 231 6.40 24.49 -34.25
CA ASP A 231 7.27 24.07 -33.13
C ASP A 231 6.45 23.49 -31.99
N LEU A 232 5.26 24.04 -31.72
CA LEU A 232 4.33 23.49 -30.73
C LEU A 232 3.97 22.04 -31.06
N TYR A 233 3.55 21.74 -32.30
CA TYR A 233 3.21 20.37 -32.67
C TYR A 233 4.41 19.43 -32.53
N VAL A 234 5.61 19.84 -32.96
CA VAL A 234 6.84 19.06 -32.75
C VAL A 234 7.07 18.77 -31.27
N HIS A 235 7.01 19.80 -30.42
CA HIS A 235 7.26 19.64 -28.99
C HIS A 235 6.19 18.78 -28.31
N LEU A 236 4.92 18.89 -28.71
CA LEU A 236 3.85 18.03 -28.19
C LEU A 236 4.00 16.57 -28.59
N LEU A 237 4.50 16.29 -29.80
CA LEU A 237 4.82 14.93 -30.24
C LEU A 237 6.01 14.36 -29.46
N LEU A 238 7.09 15.14 -29.31
CA LEU A 238 8.30 14.71 -28.61
C LEU A 238 8.08 14.54 -27.11
N GLN A 239 7.36 15.46 -26.46
CA GLN A 239 7.03 15.34 -25.04
C GLN A 239 6.07 14.17 -24.79
N GLY A 240 5.22 13.83 -25.78
CA GLY A 240 4.41 12.62 -25.79
C GLY A 240 5.22 11.35 -26.09
N GLY A 241 6.55 11.41 -26.20
CA GLY A 241 7.38 10.23 -26.40
C GLY A 241 7.33 9.61 -27.80
N LEU A 242 6.69 10.26 -28.78
CA LEU A 242 6.67 9.76 -30.15
C LEU A 242 8.08 9.83 -30.75
N ARG A 243 8.45 8.80 -31.52
CA ARG A 243 9.75 8.70 -32.20
C ARG A 243 9.70 9.14 -33.66
N GLU A 244 8.49 9.20 -34.21
CA GLU A 244 8.16 9.52 -35.59
C GLU A 244 6.85 10.30 -35.62
N VAL A 245 6.63 11.09 -36.67
CA VAL A 245 5.39 11.85 -36.86
C VAL A 245 4.33 10.91 -37.48
N PRO A 246 3.13 10.76 -36.88
CA PRO A 246 2.06 9.93 -37.43
C PRO A 246 1.58 10.42 -38.81
N ALA A 247 1.37 9.48 -39.74
CA ALA A 247 0.99 9.79 -41.12
C ALA A 247 -0.40 10.45 -41.22
N GLU A 248 -1.27 10.18 -40.26
CA GLU A 248 -2.63 10.70 -40.17
C GLU A 248 -2.66 12.22 -39.98
N LEU A 249 -1.60 12.82 -39.41
CA LEU A 249 -1.45 14.28 -39.34
C LEU A 249 -1.35 14.93 -40.72
N SER A 250 -0.96 14.19 -41.75
CA SER A 250 -0.97 14.69 -43.13
C SER A 250 -2.37 15.05 -43.61
N ALA A 251 -3.38 14.26 -43.22
CA ALA A 251 -4.77 14.53 -43.55
C ALA A 251 -5.33 15.75 -42.82
N VAL A 252 -4.81 16.04 -41.62
CA VAL A 252 -5.27 17.15 -40.76
C VAL A 252 -4.58 18.47 -41.10
N LEU A 253 -3.26 18.46 -41.30
CA LEU A 253 -2.45 19.67 -41.50
C LEU A 253 -2.26 20.02 -42.98
N GLY A 254 -2.50 19.06 -43.88
CA GLY A 254 -2.18 19.16 -45.31
C GLY A 254 -0.73 18.77 -45.62
N GLU A 255 -0.46 18.39 -46.87
CA GLU A 255 0.83 17.82 -47.31
C GLU A 255 2.02 18.76 -47.05
N ASP A 256 1.87 20.06 -47.34
CA ASP A 256 2.96 21.04 -47.20
C ASP A 256 3.36 21.24 -45.73
N ALA A 257 2.39 21.46 -44.84
CA ALA A 257 2.64 21.66 -43.41
C ALA A 257 3.14 20.37 -42.73
N TYR A 258 2.65 19.22 -43.18
CA TYR A 258 3.13 17.92 -42.71
C TYR A 258 4.59 17.66 -43.12
N GLY A 259 4.97 18.04 -44.34
CA GLY A 259 6.36 17.98 -44.80
C GLY A 259 7.29 18.83 -43.95
N GLU A 260 6.88 20.07 -43.63
CA GLU A 260 7.63 20.96 -42.73
C GLU A 260 7.74 20.35 -41.31
N LEU A 261 6.64 19.79 -40.80
CA LEU A 261 6.59 19.15 -39.49
C LEU A 261 7.58 17.98 -39.39
N LEU A 262 7.67 17.13 -40.42
CA LEU A 262 8.61 16.00 -40.48
C LEU A 262 10.08 16.45 -40.38
N GLU A 263 10.46 17.47 -41.15
CA GLU A 263 11.82 18.00 -41.16
C GLU A 263 12.20 18.61 -39.80
N ARG A 264 11.30 19.43 -39.23
CA ARG A 264 11.51 20.06 -37.92
C ARG A 264 11.56 19.03 -36.80
N PHE A 265 10.66 18.04 -36.82
CA PHE A 265 10.62 16.99 -35.82
C PHE A 265 11.94 16.21 -35.75
N ALA A 266 12.47 15.79 -36.91
CA ALA A 266 13.76 15.11 -36.95
C ALA A 266 14.89 16.00 -36.40
N HIS A 267 14.90 17.29 -36.79
CA HIS A 267 15.91 18.23 -36.32
C HIS A 267 15.89 18.44 -34.80
N VAL A 268 14.71 18.70 -34.22
CA VAL A 268 14.56 18.96 -32.78
C VAL A 268 14.80 17.69 -31.94
N ARG A 269 14.36 16.53 -32.43
CA ARG A 269 14.66 15.23 -31.81
C ARG A 269 16.17 14.98 -31.74
N ASP A 270 16.86 15.14 -32.87
CA ASP A 270 18.30 14.83 -32.98
C ASP A 270 19.16 15.88 -32.24
N ALA A 271 18.63 17.09 -32.03
CA ALA A 271 19.23 18.12 -31.17
C ALA A 271 19.12 17.83 -29.67
N GLY A 272 18.37 16.80 -29.26
CA GLY A 272 18.25 16.38 -27.86
C GLY A 272 17.20 17.16 -27.07
N PHE A 273 15.97 17.23 -27.58
CA PHE A 273 14.83 17.86 -26.90
C PHE A 273 14.67 17.42 -25.44
N ASP A 274 14.62 18.39 -24.52
CA ASP A 274 14.34 18.18 -23.10
C ASP A 274 12.89 18.58 -22.79
N ALA A 275 12.05 17.58 -22.53
CA ALA A 275 10.64 17.79 -22.21
C ALA A 275 10.42 18.54 -20.89
N SER A 276 11.34 18.42 -19.93
CA SER A 276 11.25 19.12 -18.64
C SER A 276 11.53 20.60 -18.81
N GLU A 277 12.59 20.95 -19.54
CA GLU A 277 12.93 22.34 -19.84
C GLU A 277 11.79 23.02 -20.62
N TRP A 278 11.26 22.34 -21.65
CA TRP A 278 10.11 22.82 -22.40
C TRP A 278 8.89 23.03 -21.50
N SER A 279 8.58 22.08 -20.61
CA SER A 279 7.46 22.16 -19.66
C SER A 279 7.59 23.36 -18.72
N GLU A 280 8.77 23.59 -18.14
CA GLU A 280 9.02 24.74 -17.28
C GLU A 280 8.87 26.06 -18.06
N GLY A 281 9.34 26.10 -19.30
CA GLY A 281 9.14 27.22 -20.21
C GLY A 281 7.65 27.46 -20.51
N VAL A 282 6.86 26.41 -20.77
CA VAL A 282 5.40 26.49 -20.96
C VAL A 282 4.72 27.01 -19.70
N ARG A 283 5.02 26.46 -18.52
CA ARG A 283 4.45 26.93 -17.25
C ARG A 283 4.73 28.42 -17.02
N ALA A 284 5.98 28.86 -17.21
CA ALA A 284 6.36 30.25 -17.03
C ALA A 284 5.64 31.19 -18.01
N TRP A 285 5.41 30.74 -19.24
CA TRP A 285 4.63 31.46 -20.24
C TRP A 285 3.15 31.57 -19.86
N LEU A 286 2.52 30.45 -19.49
CA LEU A 286 1.14 30.41 -19.04
C LEU A 286 0.91 31.26 -17.78
N ALA A 287 1.88 31.34 -16.87
CA ALA A 287 1.81 32.22 -15.71
C ALA A 287 1.79 33.72 -16.10
N ARG A 288 2.52 34.12 -17.16
CA ARG A 288 2.46 35.49 -17.70
C ARG A 288 1.12 35.78 -18.36
N ALA A 289 0.61 34.84 -19.17
CA ALA A 289 -0.70 34.96 -19.80
C ALA A 289 -1.84 35.02 -18.75
N LEU A 290 -1.76 34.19 -17.72
CA LEU A 290 -2.65 34.23 -16.56
C LEU A 290 -2.60 35.60 -15.85
N GLY A 291 -1.39 36.18 -15.72
CA GLY A 291 -1.15 37.56 -15.28
C GLY A 291 -1.83 38.63 -16.14
N ALA A 292 -1.99 38.37 -17.44
CA ALA A 292 -2.68 39.24 -18.38
C ALA A 292 -4.22 39.07 -18.35
N GLY A 293 -4.74 38.14 -17.54
CA GLY A 293 -6.18 37.86 -17.44
C GLY A 293 -6.67 36.74 -18.35
N GLU A 294 -5.77 36.04 -19.05
CA GLU A 294 -6.09 35.00 -20.04
C GLU A 294 -6.33 33.62 -19.40
N ALA A 295 -7.06 33.57 -18.28
CA ALA A 295 -7.25 32.33 -17.51
C ALA A 295 -7.98 31.23 -18.32
N ASP A 296 -9.04 31.60 -19.05
CA ASP A 296 -9.80 30.68 -19.90
C ASP A 296 -8.98 30.20 -21.10
N ALA A 297 -8.23 31.09 -21.75
CA ALA A 297 -7.38 30.72 -22.89
C ALA A 297 -6.23 29.80 -22.46
N CYS A 298 -5.61 30.03 -21.30
CA CYS A 298 -4.61 29.12 -20.74
C CYS A 298 -5.18 27.72 -20.50
N ARG A 299 -6.38 27.64 -19.93
CA ARG A 299 -7.08 26.36 -19.68
C ARG A 299 -7.45 25.67 -20.99
N GLY A 300 -8.02 26.40 -21.96
CA GLY A 300 -8.36 25.86 -23.27
C GLY A 300 -7.14 25.33 -24.03
N TRP A 301 -6.01 26.05 -24.00
CA TRP A 301 -4.78 25.61 -24.64
C TRP A 301 -4.23 24.32 -24.02
N LEU A 302 -4.19 24.26 -22.68
CA LEU A 302 -3.74 23.07 -21.95
C LEU A 302 -4.67 21.86 -22.17
N ASP A 303 -5.99 22.06 -22.17
CA ASP A 303 -6.96 20.99 -22.49
C ASP A 303 -6.70 20.44 -23.90
N MET A 304 -6.60 21.31 -24.90
CA MET A 304 -6.33 20.90 -26.28
C MET A 304 -4.95 20.26 -26.45
N ALA A 305 -3.93 20.69 -25.70
CA ALA A 305 -2.60 20.09 -25.74
C ALA A 305 -2.61 18.64 -25.20
N VAL A 306 -3.32 18.40 -24.09
CA VAL A 306 -3.49 17.05 -23.53
C VAL A 306 -4.27 16.16 -24.51
N ARG A 307 -5.35 16.69 -25.09
CA ARG A 307 -6.14 15.98 -26.11
C ARG A 307 -5.33 15.64 -27.35
N PHE A 308 -4.51 16.58 -27.82
CA PHE A 308 -3.60 16.34 -28.94
C PHE A 308 -2.66 15.18 -28.64
N THR A 309 -2.00 15.20 -27.47
CA THR A 309 -1.09 14.11 -27.05
C THR A 309 -1.80 12.76 -26.96
N GLY A 310 -2.97 12.68 -26.34
CA GLY A 310 -3.72 11.42 -26.24
C GLY A 310 -4.23 10.93 -27.60
N SER A 311 -4.64 11.85 -28.47
CA SER A 311 -5.08 11.51 -29.83
C SER A 311 -3.95 10.97 -30.68
N VAL A 312 -2.76 11.59 -30.69
CA VAL A 312 -1.64 11.14 -31.53
C VAL A 312 -0.98 9.85 -31.02
N GLN A 313 -1.07 9.56 -29.72
CA GLN A 313 -0.59 8.30 -29.14
C GLN A 313 -1.54 7.13 -29.42
N GLY A 314 -2.84 7.40 -29.53
CA GLY A 314 -3.84 6.38 -29.87
C GLY A 314 -3.86 5.97 -31.34
N LEU A 315 -3.28 6.77 -32.24
CA LEU A 315 -3.33 6.51 -33.68
C LEU A 315 -2.70 5.15 -34.07
N PRO A 316 -3.29 4.44 -35.07
CA PRO A 316 -4.44 4.84 -35.90
C PRO A 316 -5.81 4.58 -35.26
N ALA A 317 -5.85 4.13 -34.01
CA ALA A 317 -7.08 3.90 -33.26
C ALA A 317 -7.57 5.19 -32.57
N ASP A 318 -8.58 5.03 -31.72
CA ASP A 318 -9.14 6.13 -30.93
C ASP A 318 -8.14 6.67 -29.91
N CYS A 319 -8.40 7.89 -29.42
CA CYS A 319 -7.53 8.55 -28.45
C CYS A 319 -7.32 7.71 -27.18
N ASP A 320 -6.09 7.75 -26.66
CA ASP A 320 -5.72 7.03 -25.45
C ASP A 320 -5.49 7.99 -24.27
N ILE A 321 -5.28 7.43 -23.08
CA ILE A 321 -4.85 8.17 -21.90
C ILE A 321 -3.38 8.59 -22.11
N PRO A 322 -3.06 9.89 -22.10
CA PRO A 322 -1.74 10.36 -22.51
C PRO A 322 -0.64 10.07 -21.48
N ASP A 323 0.52 9.58 -21.95
CA ASP A 323 1.75 9.28 -21.18
C ASP A 323 3.03 9.50 -22.04
N PRO A 324 4.07 10.28 -21.66
CA PRO A 324 4.30 10.97 -20.40
C PRO A 324 3.79 12.41 -20.35
N GLN A 325 3.44 12.84 -19.15
CA GLN A 325 2.68 14.08 -18.91
C GLN A 325 3.57 15.27 -18.55
N SER A 326 4.47 15.65 -19.45
CA SER A 326 5.27 16.88 -19.26
C SER A 326 4.43 18.16 -19.47
N ILE A 327 3.14 18.05 -19.80
CA ILE A 327 2.23 19.20 -19.89
C ILE A 327 1.90 19.71 -18.47
N PRO A 328 2.14 21.00 -18.13
CA PRO A 328 2.12 21.50 -16.75
C PRO A 328 0.71 21.82 -16.21
N VAL A 329 -0.25 20.89 -16.33
CA VAL A 329 -1.64 21.05 -15.86
C VAL A 329 -1.70 21.27 -14.34
N SER A 330 -1.05 20.39 -13.56
CA SER A 330 -1.02 20.47 -12.09
C SER A 330 -0.37 21.77 -11.62
N GLN A 331 0.74 22.14 -12.23
CA GLN A 331 1.49 23.36 -11.91
C GLN A 331 0.68 24.63 -12.24
N PHE A 332 -0.04 24.63 -13.35
CA PHE A 332 -0.95 25.73 -13.70
C PHE A 332 -2.07 25.89 -12.66
N GLN A 333 -2.69 24.79 -12.19
CA GLN A 333 -3.71 24.86 -11.15
C GLN A 333 -3.18 25.45 -9.84
N TYR A 334 -1.95 25.10 -9.46
CA TYR A 334 -1.27 25.70 -8.32
C TYR A 334 -1.07 27.21 -8.49
N ASP A 335 -0.56 27.64 -9.64
CA ASP A 335 -0.30 29.05 -9.92
C ASP A 335 -1.61 29.86 -9.94
N LEU A 336 -2.69 29.31 -10.50
CA LEU A 336 -4.02 29.92 -10.47
C LEU A 336 -4.54 30.09 -9.05
N ARG A 337 -4.56 29.05 -8.21
CA ARG A 337 -5.00 29.21 -6.82
C ARG A 337 -4.12 30.16 -6.03
N ARG A 338 -2.80 30.08 -6.22
CA ARG A 338 -1.85 30.96 -5.51
C ARG A 338 -2.12 32.43 -5.83
N LEU A 339 -2.39 32.75 -7.09
CA LEU A 339 -2.58 34.14 -7.53
C LEU A 339 -3.96 34.72 -7.16
N PHE A 340 -5.00 33.88 -7.11
CA PHE A 340 -6.38 34.38 -7.03
C PHE A 340 -7.17 33.94 -5.79
N ARG A 341 -6.62 33.11 -4.89
CA ARG A 341 -7.34 32.72 -3.66
C ARG A 341 -7.66 33.94 -2.81
N PRO A 342 -8.94 34.16 -2.42
CA PRO A 342 -9.31 35.29 -1.59
C PRO A 342 -8.53 35.25 -0.28
N ARG A 343 -7.70 36.27 -0.05
CA ARG A 343 -7.12 36.48 1.28
C ARG A 343 -8.28 36.77 2.23
N ARG A 344 -8.59 35.84 3.14
CA ARG A 344 -9.67 35.98 4.13
C ARG A 344 -9.56 37.36 4.79
N THR A 345 -10.48 38.26 4.46
CA THR A 345 -10.66 39.51 5.20
C THR A 345 -11.41 39.13 6.47
N VAL A 346 -10.68 39.02 7.58
CA VAL A 346 -11.29 38.81 8.89
C VAL A 346 -12.13 40.04 9.22
N VAL A 347 -13.46 39.95 9.03
CA VAL A 347 -14.37 41.02 9.43
C VAL A 347 -14.41 41.06 10.94
N ASN A 348 -13.88 42.14 11.51
CA ASN A 348 -13.85 42.35 12.95
C ASN A 348 -15.30 42.54 13.48
N PRO A 349 -15.79 41.69 14.41
CA PRO A 349 -17.15 41.79 14.96
C PRO A 349 -17.45 43.12 15.68
N LEU A 350 -16.42 43.89 16.03
CA LEU A 350 -16.56 45.20 16.68
C LEU A 350 -16.81 46.35 15.68
N ALA A 351 -16.80 46.10 14.37
CA ALA A 351 -16.90 47.16 13.35
C ALA A 351 -18.21 47.97 13.42
N SER A 352 -19.31 47.37 13.88
CA SER A 352 -20.60 48.05 14.10
C SER A 352 -20.66 48.89 15.39
N SER A 353 -19.71 48.69 16.30
CA SER A 353 -19.65 49.37 17.61
C SER A 353 -18.76 50.62 17.64
N VAL A 354 -18.05 50.91 16.55
CA VAL A 354 -17.16 52.07 16.46
C VAL A 354 -17.91 53.24 15.83
N GLY A 355 -18.45 54.11 16.68
CA GLY A 355 -19.05 55.38 16.26
C GLY A 355 -18.09 56.23 15.43
N LYS A 356 -18.66 57.02 14.51
CA LYS A 356 -17.98 57.97 13.62
C LYS A 356 -17.07 58.93 14.41
N GLY A 357 -15.83 58.52 14.63
CA GLY A 357 -14.78 59.31 15.26
C GLY A 357 -13.77 59.79 14.22
N THR A 358 -13.54 61.09 14.19
CA THR A 358 -12.58 61.83 13.36
C THR A 358 -11.19 61.17 13.31
N PRO A 359 -10.47 61.26 12.17
CA PRO A 359 -9.22 60.54 11.96
C PRO A 359 -8.14 61.08 12.90
N ARG A 360 -7.84 60.35 13.97
CA ARG A 360 -6.65 60.62 14.80
C ARG A 360 -5.47 59.87 14.21
N SER A 361 -4.40 60.63 13.98
CA SER A 361 -3.02 60.23 13.73
C SER A 361 -2.69 58.80 14.20
N ARG A 362 -2.20 57.97 13.27
CA ARG A 362 -1.68 56.62 13.54
C ARG A 362 -0.60 56.70 14.61
N ARG A 363 -0.97 56.37 15.85
CA ARG A 363 -0.02 55.78 16.80
C ARG A 363 0.26 54.34 16.38
N PRO A 364 1.50 53.83 16.59
CA PRO A 364 1.79 52.42 16.37
C PRO A 364 0.84 51.56 17.21
N ARG A 365 0.27 50.51 16.61
CA ARG A 365 -0.50 49.51 17.36
C ARG A 365 0.46 48.81 18.35
N PRO A 366 0.03 48.48 19.57
CA PRO A 366 0.84 47.66 20.46
C PRO A 366 1.02 46.28 19.82
N SER A 367 2.25 45.78 19.85
CA SER A 367 2.59 44.40 19.52
C SER A 367 1.69 43.44 20.31
N ALA A 368 1.14 42.43 19.65
CA ALA A 368 0.57 41.29 20.37
C ALA A 368 1.68 40.72 21.27
N GLU A 369 1.39 40.47 22.55
CA GLU A 369 2.38 39.92 23.49
C GLU A 369 2.87 38.54 23.00
N ILE A 370 4.04 38.54 22.34
CA ILE A 370 4.77 37.36 21.83
C ILE A 370 5.02 36.31 22.94
N GLY A 371 4.87 36.71 24.22
CA GLY A 371 5.06 35.87 25.41
C GLY A 371 3.87 35.00 25.86
N SER A 372 2.68 35.10 25.27
CA SER A 372 1.51 34.39 25.85
C SER A 372 1.56 32.86 25.70
N GLY A 373 2.24 32.33 24.68
CA GLY A 373 2.29 30.88 24.37
C GLY A 373 3.46 30.09 24.99
N LEU A 374 4.65 30.70 25.06
CA LEU A 374 5.89 30.01 25.47
C LEU A 374 6.18 30.23 26.96
N VAL A 375 6.13 29.16 27.75
CA VAL A 375 6.36 29.24 29.20
C VAL A 375 7.87 29.16 29.49
N GLY A 376 8.43 30.11 30.23
CA GLY A 376 9.80 30.00 30.76
C GLY A 376 10.95 30.00 29.74
N GLN A 377 10.72 30.48 28.52
CA GLN A 377 11.74 30.56 27.45
C GLN A 377 12.05 32.01 27.02
N PRO A 378 12.72 32.82 27.87
CA PRO A 378 12.92 34.25 27.60
C PRO A 378 13.77 34.52 26.36
N ASP A 379 14.77 33.68 26.10
CA ASP A 379 15.68 33.85 24.94
C ASP A 379 14.95 33.58 23.62
N VAL A 380 14.06 32.58 23.59
CA VAL A 380 13.20 32.30 22.44
C VAL A 380 12.21 33.44 22.22
N VAL A 381 11.62 33.99 23.28
CA VAL A 381 10.72 35.15 23.18
C VAL A 381 11.47 36.38 22.63
N ALA A 382 12.70 36.62 23.08
CA ALA A 382 13.54 37.71 22.57
C ALA A 382 13.89 37.51 21.07
N ALA A 383 14.17 36.27 20.65
CA ALA A 383 14.38 35.94 19.24
C ALA A 383 13.11 36.14 18.40
N LEU A 384 11.95 35.65 18.86
CA LEU A 384 10.68 35.88 18.19
C LEU A 384 10.32 37.37 18.10
N THR A 385 10.69 38.17 19.11
CA THR A 385 10.49 39.63 19.09
C THR A 385 11.37 40.29 18.03
N ARG A 386 12.65 39.93 17.96
CA ARG A 386 13.56 40.40 16.91
C ARG A 386 13.14 39.96 15.52
N ILE A 387 12.63 38.72 15.40
CA ILE A 387 11.98 38.26 14.18
C ILE A 387 10.85 39.23 13.91
N ALA A 388 9.81 39.30 14.73
CA ALA A 388 8.63 40.16 14.53
C ALA A 388 8.94 41.61 14.09
N GLU A 389 10.00 42.22 14.62
CA GLU A 389 10.45 43.58 14.31
C GLU A 389 11.33 43.71 13.05
N GLY A 390 11.96 42.61 12.59
CA GLY A 390 12.83 42.58 11.43
C GLY A 390 12.12 42.12 10.15
N ASP A 391 12.62 42.53 8.99
CA ASP A 391 12.07 42.17 7.67
C ASP A 391 12.97 41.19 6.89
N ARG A 392 13.95 40.59 7.59
CA ARG A 392 14.89 39.64 6.99
C ARG A 392 14.29 38.22 6.94
N PRO A 393 14.80 37.38 6.04
CA PRO A 393 14.55 35.94 6.05
C PRO A 393 14.86 35.36 7.42
N VAL A 394 14.03 34.41 7.85
CA VAL A 394 14.18 33.80 9.18
C VAL A 394 15.09 32.60 9.03
N ARG A 395 16.25 32.64 9.67
CA ARG A 395 17.21 31.53 9.74
C ARG A 395 17.49 31.28 11.21
N LEU A 396 16.67 30.45 11.84
CA LEU A 396 16.67 30.24 13.28
C LEU A 396 17.00 28.77 13.61
N MET A 397 17.94 28.54 14.51
CA MET A 397 18.24 27.21 15.05
C MET A 397 17.87 27.16 16.54
N LEU A 398 16.90 26.33 16.88
CA LEU A 398 16.40 26.15 18.24
C LEU A 398 17.01 24.90 18.86
N VAL A 399 17.91 25.10 19.82
CA VAL A 399 18.71 24.03 20.44
C VAL A 399 18.20 23.74 21.85
N GLY A 400 17.99 22.47 22.17
CA GLY A 400 17.79 22.05 23.56
C GLY A 400 16.82 20.89 23.72
N PRO A 401 16.47 20.54 24.96
CA PRO A 401 15.73 19.30 25.24
C PRO A 401 14.34 19.26 24.59
N ASP A 402 13.86 18.06 24.28
CA ASP A 402 12.52 17.91 23.70
C ASP A 402 11.38 18.30 24.63
N GLY A 403 10.36 18.94 24.05
CA GLY A 403 9.19 19.39 24.80
C GLY A 403 9.39 20.69 25.58
N THR A 404 10.45 21.45 25.31
CA THR A 404 10.69 22.81 25.87
C THR A 404 9.96 23.93 25.12
N GLY A 405 9.19 23.60 24.07
CA GLY A 405 8.45 24.56 23.25
C GLY A 405 9.09 24.90 21.89
N LYS A 406 10.13 24.17 21.47
CA LYS A 406 10.80 24.33 20.15
C LYS A 406 9.80 24.35 18.97
N ARG A 407 8.91 23.34 18.91
CA ARG A 407 7.88 23.25 17.85
C ARG A 407 6.84 24.39 17.95
N ASP A 408 6.44 24.76 19.15
CA ASP A 408 5.51 25.89 19.36
C ASP A 408 6.13 27.21 18.91
N ALA A 409 7.43 27.39 19.13
CA ALA A 409 8.19 28.55 18.66
C ALA A 409 8.27 28.58 17.11
N ALA A 410 8.53 27.44 16.46
CA ALA A 410 8.47 27.33 14.99
C ALA A 410 7.08 27.70 14.44
N GLN A 411 6.00 27.28 15.11
CA GLN A 411 4.64 27.68 14.75
C GLN A 411 4.39 29.19 14.96
N HIS A 412 5.00 29.80 15.98
CA HIS A 412 4.93 31.26 16.15
C HIS A 412 5.69 31.99 15.05
N VAL A 413 6.86 31.49 14.62
CA VAL A 413 7.57 32.02 13.44
C VAL A 413 6.67 31.94 12.21
N ALA A 414 6.00 30.82 11.96
CA ALA A 414 5.07 30.70 10.83
C ALA A 414 3.95 31.75 10.88
N ARG A 415 3.40 32.05 12.07
CA ARG A 415 2.40 33.12 12.24
C ARG A 415 2.98 34.51 11.99
N LEU A 416 4.19 34.78 12.46
CA LEU A 416 4.87 36.05 12.20
C LEU A 416 5.19 36.25 10.71
N LEU A 417 5.48 35.17 9.99
CA LEU A 417 5.70 35.20 8.55
C LEU A 417 4.39 35.36 7.75
N LEU A 418 3.27 34.82 8.24
CA LEU A 418 1.94 35.11 7.70
C LEU A 418 1.63 36.61 7.74
N ASP A 419 1.98 37.28 8.84
CA ASP A 419 1.83 38.74 8.98
C ASP A 419 2.71 39.52 7.98
N ARG A 420 3.76 38.89 7.41
CA ARG A 420 4.61 39.44 6.35
C ARG A 420 4.20 39.04 4.94
N GLY A 421 3.11 38.29 4.78
CA GLY A 421 2.62 37.86 3.47
C GLY A 421 3.20 36.53 2.96
N VAL A 422 3.89 35.75 3.80
CA VAL A 422 4.24 34.35 3.52
C VAL A 422 3.01 33.48 3.80
N THR A 423 2.23 33.16 2.76
CA THR A 423 0.87 32.63 2.92
C THR A 423 0.74 31.10 2.90
N ALA A 424 1.78 30.37 2.46
CA ALA A 424 1.70 28.91 2.41
C ALA A 424 2.04 28.27 3.77
N SER A 425 1.43 27.11 4.01
CA SER A 425 1.62 26.37 5.27
C SER A 425 3.07 25.92 5.44
N PRO A 426 3.60 25.90 6.68
CA PRO A 426 4.98 25.49 6.93
C PRO A 426 5.22 24.04 6.52
N LEU A 427 6.32 23.79 5.80
CA LEU A 427 6.80 22.46 5.45
C LEU A 427 7.59 21.88 6.63
N TRP A 428 7.24 20.68 7.09
CA TRP A 428 7.94 19.98 8.17
C TRP A 428 8.73 18.82 7.60
N LEU A 429 10.05 18.85 7.78
CA LEU A 429 10.98 17.79 7.42
C LEU A 429 11.48 17.13 8.71
N ALA A 430 11.34 15.82 8.82
CA ALA A 430 11.81 15.03 9.97
C ALA A 430 12.96 14.11 9.56
N ASP A 431 13.72 13.59 10.52
CA ASP A 431 14.83 12.66 10.33
C ASP A 431 14.46 11.39 9.55
N ASP A 432 13.34 10.73 9.88
CA ASP A 432 12.83 9.54 9.20
C ASP A 432 12.57 9.77 7.70
N PHE A 433 12.40 11.03 7.29
CA PHE A 433 12.15 11.40 5.90
C PHE A 433 13.36 11.16 4.99
N PHE A 434 14.58 11.25 5.53
CA PHE A 434 15.82 11.05 4.79
C PHE A 434 16.47 9.71 5.10
N ALA A 435 16.06 9.05 6.19
CA ALA A 435 16.59 7.76 6.60
C ALA A 435 16.44 6.69 5.49
N GLY A 436 17.57 6.16 5.03
CA GLY A 436 17.62 5.09 4.03
C GLY A 436 17.49 5.53 2.57
N LYS A 437 17.43 6.84 2.27
CA LYS A 437 17.51 7.35 0.89
C LYS A 437 18.96 7.34 0.40
N GLU A 438 19.15 7.07 -0.89
CA GLU A 438 20.44 7.29 -1.56
C GLU A 438 20.82 8.78 -1.53
N VAL A 439 22.11 9.08 -1.46
CA VAL A 439 22.63 10.45 -1.27
C VAL A 439 22.08 11.42 -2.32
N SER A 440 22.03 11.00 -3.59
CA SER A 440 21.51 11.81 -4.70
C SER A 440 20.00 12.07 -4.59
N ALA A 441 19.23 11.10 -4.10
CA ALA A 441 17.80 11.25 -3.89
C ALA A 441 17.50 12.19 -2.71
N ALA A 442 18.27 12.08 -1.63
CA ALA A 442 18.14 12.94 -0.46
C ALA A 442 18.46 14.41 -0.79
N THR A 443 19.55 14.68 -1.50
CA THR A 443 19.95 16.05 -1.89
C THR A 443 19.00 16.65 -2.93
N THR A 444 18.60 15.88 -3.94
CA THR A 444 17.63 16.35 -4.95
C THR A 444 16.30 16.74 -4.31
N HIS A 445 15.83 15.94 -3.35
CA HIS A 445 14.61 16.23 -2.63
C HIS A 445 14.72 17.52 -1.82
N LEU A 446 15.79 17.67 -1.04
CA LEU A 446 16.02 18.87 -0.23
C LEU A 446 16.15 20.13 -1.09
N TYR A 447 16.81 20.02 -2.24
CA TYR A 447 16.91 21.10 -3.22
C TYR A 447 15.52 21.53 -3.72
N ASN A 448 14.69 20.58 -4.12
CA ASN A 448 13.34 20.86 -4.60
C ASN A 448 12.46 21.51 -3.51
N ASP A 449 12.49 20.97 -2.30
CA ASP A 449 11.75 21.50 -1.16
C ASP A 449 12.18 22.93 -0.82
N ALA A 450 13.49 23.20 -0.83
CA ALA A 450 14.02 24.54 -0.59
C ALA A 450 13.61 25.52 -1.70
N ARG A 451 13.72 25.10 -2.97
CA ARG A 451 13.32 25.90 -4.14
C ARG A 451 11.83 26.26 -4.10
N GLU A 452 10.97 25.31 -3.77
CA GLU A 452 9.53 25.55 -3.67
C GLU A 452 9.16 26.40 -2.45
N SER A 453 9.94 26.32 -1.38
CA SER A 453 9.67 27.02 -0.12
C SER A 453 10.16 28.47 -0.11
N ALA A 454 11.17 28.80 -0.93
CA ALA A 454 11.71 30.14 -1.09
C ALA A 454 10.60 31.18 -1.34
N GLY A 455 10.52 32.20 -0.47
CA GLY A 455 9.54 33.29 -0.55
C GLY A 455 8.07 32.90 -0.36
N SER A 456 7.75 31.62 -0.14
CA SER A 456 6.38 31.10 -0.18
C SER A 456 5.90 30.50 1.15
N ARG A 457 6.76 29.75 1.85
CA ARG A 457 6.48 29.08 3.14
C ARG A 457 7.72 29.00 4.03
N LEU A 458 7.49 28.75 5.31
CA LEU A 458 8.54 28.38 6.26
C LEU A 458 8.92 26.91 6.11
N MET A 459 10.21 26.60 6.03
CA MET A 459 10.73 25.24 6.13
C MET A 459 11.18 24.97 7.58
N VAL A 460 10.65 23.91 8.18
CA VAL A 460 11.00 23.47 9.54
C VAL A 460 11.69 22.12 9.45
N ILE A 461 12.96 22.07 9.82
CA ILE A 461 13.74 20.83 9.86
C ILE A 461 13.82 20.37 11.32
N ASP A 462 13.13 19.29 11.63
CA ASP A 462 13.10 18.67 12.96
C ASP A 462 14.14 17.56 13.03
N GLY A 463 15.19 17.76 13.83
CA GLY A 463 16.32 16.83 13.95
C GLY A 463 17.44 17.05 12.94
N LEU A 464 17.76 18.32 12.59
CA LEU A 464 18.84 18.61 11.64
C LEU A 464 20.19 18.03 12.09
N ASP A 465 20.46 18.04 13.41
CA ASP A 465 21.67 17.45 13.98
C ASP A 465 21.68 15.93 13.93
N ASP A 466 20.52 15.27 13.97
CA ASP A 466 20.42 13.82 13.75
C ASP A 466 20.58 13.48 12.27
N MET A 467 19.99 14.26 11.37
CA MET A 467 20.22 14.14 9.92
C MET A 467 21.70 14.30 9.55
N SER A 468 22.41 15.24 10.19
CA SER A 468 23.85 15.44 9.95
C SER A 468 24.73 14.27 10.40
N ARG A 469 24.22 13.39 11.28
CA ARG A 469 24.94 12.22 11.78
C ARG A 469 24.81 11.02 10.85
N ASP A 470 23.94 11.08 9.84
CA ASP A 470 23.82 10.00 8.86
C ASP A 470 25.15 9.86 8.09
N PRO A 471 25.85 8.71 8.22
CA PRO A 471 27.16 8.51 7.60
C PRO A 471 27.10 8.37 6.07
N ARG A 472 25.91 8.15 5.48
CA ARG A 472 25.74 8.03 4.04
C ARG A 472 25.47 9.38 3.39
N SER A 473 24.47 10.11 3.89
CA SER A 473 23.98 11.34 3.24
C SER A 473 24.06 12.59 4.09
N GLY A 474 24.43 12.51 5.37
CA GLY A 474 24.36 13.62 6.32
C GLY A 474 25.17 14.85 5.91
N GLU A 475 26.44 14.66 5.53
CA GLU A 475 27.30 15.76 5.06
C GLU A 475 26.75 16.40 3.78
N ALA A 476 26.26 15.59 2.84
CA ALA A 476 25.67 16.04 1.59
C ALA A 476 24.35 16.82 1.80
N ILE A 477 23.49 16.38 2.72
CA ILE A 477 22.25 17.08 3.10
C ILE A 477 22.57 18.43 3.74
N VAL A 478 23.55 18.46 4.65
CA VAL A 478 24.00 19.68 5.32
C VAL A 478 24.60 20.67 4.31
N GLU A 479 25.42 20.18 3.38
CA GLU A 479 26.01 21.01 2.33
C GLU A 479 24.97 21.50 1.31
N GLU A 480 23.98 20.68 0.97
CA GLU A 480 22.91 21.10 0.07
C GLU A 480 21.98 22.13 0.74
N LEU A 481 21.69 21.99 2.04
CA LEU A 481 20.97 23.03 2.79
C LEU A 481 21.77 24.34 2.83
N HIS A 482 23.09 24.25 3.01
CA HIS A 482 23.98 25.41 2.97
C HIS A 482 23.92 26.11 1.62
N ARG A 483 24.02 25.34 0.53
CA ARG A 483 23.89 25.85 -0.84
C ARG A 483 22.52 26.48 -1.07
N ALA A 484 21.45 25.84 -0.63
CA ALA A 484 20.09 26.36 -0.78
C ALA A 484 19.89 27.71 -0.07
N LEU A 485 20.47 27.89 1.13
CA LEU A 485 20.44 29.17 1.85
C LEU A 485 21.29 30.28 1.20
N ASP A 486 22.28 29.91 0.39
CA ASP A 486 23.13 30.83 -0.36
C ASP A 486 22.53 31.19 -1.73
N VAL A 487 21.77 30.27 -2.33
CA VAL A 487 21.06 30.50 -3.61
C VAL A 487 19.75 31.25 -3.40
N HIS A 488 19.02 30.93 -2.34
CA HIS A 488 17.69 31.49 -2.06
C HIS A 488 17.74 32.46 -0.88
N ASP A 489 17.95 33.74 -1.21
CA ASP A 489 18.02 34.81 -0.21
C ASP A 489 16.73 34.95 0.60
N ASP A 490 15.56 34.60 0.06
CA ASP A 490 14.24 34.69 0.69
C ASP A 490 13.77 33.37 1.34
N LEU A 491 14.64 32.37 1.47
CA LEU A 491 14.31 31.11 2.11
C LEU A 491 14.24 31.26 3.64
N HIS A 492 13.08 30.92 4.20
CA HIS A 492 12.85 30.90 5.64
C HIS A 492 13.05 29.48 6.20
N VAL A 493 13.99 29.29 7.11
CA VAL A 493 14.31 28.00 7.71
C VAL A 493 14.35 28.09 9.24
N VAL A 494 13.67 27.16 9.91
CA VAL A 494 13.79 26.89 11.34
C VAL A 494 14.32 25.47 11.53
N ALA A 495 15.50 25.33 12.12
CA ALA A 495 16.08 24.05 12.49
C ALA A 495 15.82 23.76 13.98
N LEU A 496 15.30 22.57 14.30
CA LEU A 496 15.11 22.12 15.68
C LEU A 496 16.16 21.07 15.99
N CYS A 497 16.97 21.29 17.02
CA CYS A 497 18.08 20.40 17.36
C CYS A 497 18.04 19.94 18.82
N GLU A 498 18.68 18.80 19.10
CA GLU A 498 18.91 18.32 20.46
C GLU A 498 19.97 19.19 21.20
N PRO A 499 20.14 19.05 22.53
CA PRO A 499 21.23 19.72 23.24
C PRO A 499 22.60 19.46 22.59
N GLY A 500 23.35 20.54 22.34
CA GLY A 500 24.64 20.50 21.64
C GLY A 500 24.55 20.27 20.13
N GLY A 501 23.36 20.33 19.53
CA GLY A 501 23.17 20.12 18.09
C GLY A 501 23.84 21.19 17.24
N ASP A 502 23.93 22.43 17.72
CA ASP A 502 24.65 23.51 17.02
C ASP A 502 26.16 23.26 16.93
N GLU A 503 26.76 22.68 17.97
CA GLU A 503 28.18 22.27 17.95
C GLU A 503 28.41 21.16 16.93
N ARG A 504 27.49 20.18 16.87
CA ARG A 504 27.56 19.08 15.89
C ARG A 504 27.42 19.55 14.45
N ILE A 505 26.44 20.42 14.19
CA ILE A 505 26.31 21.01 12.85
C ILE A 505 27.56 21.83 12.50
N ARG A 506 28.17 22.52 13.47
CA ARG A 506 29.42 23.25 13.26
C ARG A 506 30.60 22.33 12.98
N GLU A 507 30.66 21.14 13.56
CA GLU A 507 31.69 20.13 13.27
C GLU A 507 31.59 19.59 11.84
N VAL A 508 30.36 19.37 11.35
CA VAL A 508 30.11 18.89 9.97
C VAL A 508 30.30 20.01 8.95
N ASN A 509 29.68 21.17 9.19
CA ASN A 509 29.74 22.33 8.32
C ASN A 509 29.72 23.65 9.12
N PRO A 510 30.90 24.23 9.40
CA PRO A 510 31.01 25.49 10.14
C PRO A 510 30.28 26.65 9.44
N ALA A 511 30.24 26.65 8.11
CA ALA A 511 29.64 27.72 7.33
C ALA A 511 28.11 27.72 7.46
N LEU A 512 27.47 26.56 7.41
CA LEU A 512 26.03 26.43 7.65
C LEU A 512 25.65 26.94 9.05
N SER A 513 26.41 26.55 10.09
CA SER A 513 26.13 26.99 11.47
C SER A 513 26.12 28.52 11.60
N LEU A 514 26.98 29.22 10.86
CA LEU A 514 27.03 30.70 10.85
C LEU A 514 25.87 31.36 10.10
N ARG A 515 25.11 30.62 9.27
CA ARG A 515 23.91 31.12 8.59
C ARG A 515 22.68 31.17 9.50
N PHE A 516 22.71 30.50 10.65
CA PHE A 516 21.61 30.46 11.60
C PHE A 516 21.85 31.35 12.82
N GLU A 517 20.80 32.02 13.27
CA GLU A 517 20.73 32.53 14.64
C GLU A 517 20.45 31.36 15.60
N VAL A 518 21.42 31.01 16.45
CA VAL A 518 21.28 29.90 17.40
C VAL A 518 20.68 30.39 18.71
N VAL A 519 19.56 29.78 19.12
CA VAL A 519 18.83 30.12 20.34
C VAL A 519 18.60 28.87 21.17
N HIS A 520 19.00 28.93 22.44
CA HIS A 520 18.94 27.81 23.35
C HIS A 520 17.65 27.82 24.18
N THR A 521 16.98 26.68 24.25
CA THR A 521 15.88 26.45 25.18
C THR A 521 16.41 25.99 26.54
N ARG A 522 15.75 26.41 27.61
CA ARG A 522 16.13 26.11 29.00
C ARG A 522 15.23 25.03 29.59
N PRO A 523 15.72 24.21 30.54
CA PRO A 523 14.86 23.34 31.34
C PRO A 523 13.78 24.13 32.07
N PHE A 524 12.59 23.56 32.23
CA PHE A 524 11.50 24.21 32.95
C PHE A 524 11.76 24.23 34.46
N THR A 525 11.51 25.37 35.09
CA THR A 525 11.47 25.52 36.55
C THR A 525 10.18 24.92 37.12
N PRO A 526 10.10 24.64 38.43
CA PRO A 526 8.84 24.22 39.07
C PRO A 526 7.67 25.17 38.79
N ASP A 527 7.93 26.48 38.75
CA ASP A 527 6.91 27.48 38.41
C ASP A 527 6.45 27.39 36.95
N ALA A 528 7.38 27.14 36.02
CA ALA A 528 7.04 26.90 34.61
C ALA A 528 6.22 25.60 34.43
N PHE A 529 6.55 24.53 35.16
CA PHE A 529 5.74 23.31 35.15
C PHE A 529 4.35 23.52 35.77
N ALA A 530 4.25 24.31 36.83
CA ALA A 530 2.97 24.67 37.43
C ALA A 530 2.07 25.43 36.44
N GLU A 531 2.64 26.36 35.69
CA GLU A 531 1.94 27.09 34.62
C GLU A 531 1.52 26.17 33.46
N LEU A 532 2.40 25.29 33.00
CA LEU A 532 2.08 24.30 31.95
C LEU A 532 0.96 23.36 32.39
N PHE A 533 0.99 22.90 33.65
CA PHE A 533 -0.06 22.07 34.22
C PHE A 533 -1.38 22.84 34.35
N SER A 534 -1.34 24.11 34.78
CA SER A 534 -2.52 25.00 34.83
C SER A 534 -3.19 25.13 33.46
N ARG A 535 -2.41 25.39 32.41
CA ARG A 535 -2.91 25.45 31.03
C ARG A 535 -3.48 24.12 30.56
N ALA A 536 -2.83 23.00 30.90
CA ALA A 536 -3.31 21.67 30.58
C ALA A 536 -4.65 21.34 31.25
N LEU A 537 -4.86 21.78 32.49
CA LEU A 537 -6.15 21.66 33.18
C LEU A 537 -7.23 22.51 32.53
N ALA A 538 -6.92 23.77 32.19
CA ALA A 538 -7.87 24.68 31.55
C ALA A 538 -8.35 24.15 30.20
N ALA A 539 -7.45 23.57 29.39
CA ALA A 539 -7.79 22.91 28.13
C ALA A 539 -8.74 21.71 28.31
N ARG A 540 -8.77 21.12 29.51
CA ARG A 540 -9.67 20.03 29.91
C ARG A 540 -10.87 20.53 30.73
N GLY A 541 -11.16 21.82 30.72
CA GLY A 541 -12.29 22.41 31.46
C GLY A 541 -12.18 22.24 32.98
N ALA A 542 -10.96 22.17 33.52
CA ALA A 542 -10.69 22.03 34.95
C ALA A 542 -9.89 23.23 35.48
N ARG A 543 -10.04 23.54 36.77
CA ARG A 543 -9.24 24.56 37.47
C ARG A 543 -8.48 23.95 38.63
N ALA A 544 -7.41 24.59 39.10
CA ALA A 544 -6.65 24.12 40.26
C ALA A 544 -6.46 25.21 41.32
N HIS A 545 -6.44 24.81 42.59
CA HIS A 545 -5.98 25.67 43.67
C HIS A 545 -4.48 25.93 43.56
N LYS A 546 -4.02 27.11 44.02
CA LYS A 546 -2.59 27.49 44.02
C LYS A 546 -1.68 26.42 44.64
N ARG A 547 -2.11 25.79 45.75
CA ARG A 547 -1.36 24.71 46.40
C ARG A 547 -1.24 23.43 45.54
N ALA A 548 -2.22 23.15 44.69
CA ALA A 548 -2.17 22.02 43.76
C ALA A 548 -1.20 22.31 42.61
N LEU A 549 -1.24 23.53 42.06
CA LEU A 549 -0.30 23.97 41.01
C LEU A 549 1.16 23.92 41.50
N THR A 550 1.46 24.46 42.69
CA THR A 550 2.81 24.38 43.27
C THR A 550 3.27 22.92 43.43
N ALA A 551 2.41 22.05 43.94
CA ALA A 551 2.75 20.65 44.14
C ALA A 551 2.96 19.87 42.83
N ALA A 552 2.16 20.17 41.80
CA ALA A 552 2.33 19.59 40.48
C ALA A 552 3.62 20.06 39.82
N GLY A 553 3.94 21.37 39.93
CA GLY A 553 5.20 21.92 39.44
C GLY A 553 6.43 21.26 40.08
N ASP A 554 6.41 21.12 41.40
CA ASP A 554 7.44 20.45 42.19
C ASP A 554 7.59 18.95 41.88
N LEU A 555 6.49 18.28 41.55
CA LEU A 555 6.45 16.86 41.19
C LEU A 555 7.03 16.66 39.79
N LEU A 556 6.57 17.44 38.82
CA LEU A 556 7.02 17.39 37.43
C LEU A 556 8.51 17.72 37.31
N ALA A 557 9.01 18.70 38.05
CA ALA A 557 10.43 19.06 38.07
C ALA A 557 11.35 17.94 38.59
N ARG A 558 10.82 17.01 39.40
CA ARG A 558 11.55 15.86 39.95
C ARG A 558 11.28 14.55 39.21
N THR A 559 10.34 14.56 38.27
CA THR A 559 9.93 13.35 37.55
C THR A 559 10.88 13.12 36.36
N PRO A 560 11.57 11.98 36.28
CA PRO A 560 12.49 11.69 35.19
C PRO A 560 11.75 11.52 33.86
N ALA A 561 12.44 11.87 32.78
CA ALA A 561 11.96 11.67 31.41
C ALA A 561 11.73 10.17 31.09
N VAL A 562 10.61 9.83 30.45
CA VAL A 562 10.33 8.44 30.01
C VAL A 562 9.89 8.44 28.55
N ARG A 563 10.61 7.72 27.68
CA ARG A 563 10.36 7.68 26.22
C ARG A 563 10.17 9.12 25.67
N ASN A 564 9.03 9.40 25.01
CA ASN A 564 8.65 10.69 24.42
C ASN A 564 7.91 11.62 25.40
N LEU A 565 7.67 11.19 26.65
CA LEU A 565 7.01 11.96 27.71
C LEU A 565 8.07 12.72 28.53
N ARG A 566 8.34 13.94 28.09
CA ARG A 566 9.29 14.88 28.71
C ARG A 566 8.67 16.28 28.74
N ASN A 567 9.11 17.11 29.68
CA ASN A 567 8.79 18.54 29.73
C ASN A 567 7.27 18.84 29.57
N ALA A 568 6.83 19.64 28.60
CA ALA A 568 5.42 20.02 28.47
C ALA A 568 4.47 18.82 28.33
N ARG A 569 4.91 17.73 27.69
CA ARG A 569 4.11 16.49 27.52
C ARG A 569 3.89 15.77 28.86
N LEU A 570 4.82 15.90 29.79
CA LEU A 570 4.70 15.36 31.14
C LEU A 570 3.59 16.08 31.93
N ALA A 571 3.51 17.40 31.79
CA ALA A 571 2.44 18.20 32.39
C ALA A 571 1.06 17.86 31.81
N GLN A 572 0.97 17.64 30.49
CA GLN A 572 -0.25 17.18 29.83
C GLN A 572 -0.70 15.82 30.37
N ARG A 573 0.22 14.86 30.50
CA ARG A 573 -0.07 13.52 31.00
C ARG A 573 -0.52 13.52 32.46
N LEU A 574 0.12 14.32 33.31
CA LEU A 574 -0.31 14.48 34.70
C LEU A 574 -1.72 15.07 34.77
N ALA A 575 -2.05 16.03 33.89
CA ALA A 575 -3.39 16.61 33.81
C ALA A 575 -4.44 15.59 33.38
N ASP A 576 -4.14 14.69 32.44
CA ASP A 576 -5.05 13.60 32.05
C ASP A 576 -5.42 12.72 33.24
N VAL A 577 -4.41 12.27 34.00
CA VAL A 577 -4.60 11.40 35.16
C VAL A 577 -5.43 12.10 36.24
N VAL A 578 -5.03 13.32 36.61
CA VAL A 578 -5.68 14.05 37.70
C VAL A 578 -7.10 14.47 37.33
N VAL A 579 -7.35 14.90 36.08
CA VAL A 579 -8.71 15.31 35.65
C VAL A 579 -9.64 14.10 35.55
N ALA A 580 -9.17 12.95 35.11
CA ALA A 580 -9.98 11.73 35.09
C ALA A 580 -10.48 11.36 36.50
N ASP A 581 -9.56 11.35 37.48
CA ASP A 581 -9.88 11.05 38.88
C ASP A 581 -10.82 12.08 39.52
N VAL A 582 -10.62 13.38 39.22
CA VAL A 582 -11.47 14.46 39.73
C VAL A 582 -12.86 14.41 39.09
N ARG A 583 -12.95 14.15 37.78
CA ARG A 583 -14.25 14.05 37.08
C ARG A 583 -15.09 12.87 37.55
N ALA A 584 -14.46 11.72 37.85
CA ALA A 584 -15.17 10.53 38.34
C ALA A 584 -15.95 10.77 39.65
N ARG A 585 -15.58 11.79 40.42
CA ARG A 585 -16.21 12.18 41.69
C ARG A 585 -16.87 13.56 41.68
N THR A 586 -16.90 14.23 40.53
CA THR A 586 -17.58 15.52 40.34
C THR A 586 -18.98 15.26 39.77
N ALA A 587 -20.00 15.96 40.28
CA ALA A 587 -21.36 15.79 39.82
C ALA A 587 -21.53 16.23 38.34
N PRO A 588 -22.42 15.61 37.54
CA PRO A 588 -22.65 16.02 36.17
C PRO A 588 -23.09 17.49 36.08
N GLY A 589 -22.32 18.32 35.37
CA GLY A 589 -22.58 19.75 35.19
C GLY A 589 -21.80 20.69 36.10
N GLU A 590 -21.05 20.17 37.09
CA GLU A 590 -20.12 20.98 37.89
C GLU A 590 -18.72 21.00 37.26
N GLU A 591 -18.04 22.15 37.37
CA GLU A 591 -16.69 22.32 36.84
C GLU A 591 -15.64 21.65 37.76
N PRO A 592 -14.82 20.72 37.26
CA PRO A 592 -13.86 19.99 38.08
C PRO A 592 -12.75 20.90 38.64
N VAL A 593 -12.60 20.90 39.98
CA VAL A 593 -11.59 21.68 40.69
C VAL A 593 -10.56 20.76 41.38
N VAL A 594 -9.30 20.88 40.94
CA VAL A 594 -8.14 20.14 41.45
C VAL A 594 -7.59 20.79 42.73
N LYS A 595 -7.52 20.00 43.80
CA LYS A 595 -6.96 20.35 45.12
C LYS A 595 -5.60 19.69 45.32
N ARG A 596 -4.86 20.11 46.36
CA ARG A 596 -3.53 19.55 46.66
C ARG A 596 -3.55 18.04 46.88
N ALA A 597 -4.61 17.52 47.49
CA ALA A 597 -4.79 16.09 47.76
C ALA A 597 -4.92 15.25 46.47
N ASP A 598 -5.24 15.90 45.35
CA ASP A 598 -5.48 15.26 44.06
C ASP A 598 -4.19 15.10 43.25
N ILE A 599 -3.11 15.79 43.68
CA ILE A 599 -1.79 15.65 43.09
C ILE A 599 -1.06 14.50 43.79
N PRO A 600 -0.71 13.42 43.07
CA PRO A 600 -0.08 12.26 43.66
C PRO A 600 1.30 12.61 44.23
N ALA A 601 1.75 11.84 45.22
CA ALA A 601 3.07 12.05 45.83
C ALA A 601 4.23 11.63 44.90
N ARG A 602 3.96 10.72 43.95
CA ARG A 602 4.86 10.27 42.89
C ARG A 602 4.06 10.15 41.60
N PHE A 603 4.67 10.47 40.47
CA PHE A 603 4.05 10.39 39.15
C PHE A 603 4.92 9.51 38.26
N ASP A 604 4.37 8.37 37.83
CA ASP A 604 5.02 7.50 36.85
C ASP A 604 4.48 7.83 35.45
N ALA A 605 5.33 8.43 34.63
CA ALA A 605 5.00 8.86 33.29
C ALA A 605 4.69 7.70 32.33
N ALA A 606 5.13 6.46 32.63
CA ALA A 606 4.97 5.30 31.76
C ALA A 606 3.52 4.78 31.62
N GLY A 607 2.57 5.37 32.37
CA GLY A 607 1.29 4.72 32.67
C GLY A 607 1.49 3.67 33.75
N THR A 608 0.41 3.26 34.42
CA THR A 608 0.46 2.21 35.44
C THR A 608 0.97 0.91 34.82
N ALA A 609 2.28 0.69 34.87
CA ALA A 609 2.79 -0.66 34.86
C ALA A 609 2.26 -1.26 36.16
N SER A 610 1.42 -2.28 36.00
CA SER A 610 1.30 -3.28 37.04
C SER A 610 2.72 -3.70 37.40
N ASP A 611 2.96 -3.95 38.68
CA ASP A 611 4.22 -4.52 39.15
C ASP A 611 4.66 -5.64 38.18
N PRO A 612 5.87 -5.59 37.59
CA PRO A 612 6.33 -6.61 36.64
C PRO A 612 6.31 -8.02 37.21
N HIS A 613 6.39 -8.17 38.54
CA HIS A 613 6.18 -9.45 39.20
C HIS A 613 4.74 -9.95 39.06
N VAL A 614 3.75 -9.05 39.16
CA VAL A 614 2.33 -9.38 38.99
C VAL A 614 2.04 -9.71 37.53
N GLU A 615 2.60 -8.97 36.57
CA GLU A 615 2.44 -9.27 35.13
C GLU A 615 3.07 -10.62 34.76
N LEU A 616 4.27 -10.92 35.27
CA LEU A 616 4.92 -12.22 35.07
C LEU A 616 4.09 -13.36 35.68
N ALA A 617 3.57 -13.18 36.90
CA ALA A 617 2.70 -14.15 37.55
C ALA A 617 1.42 -14.40 36.75
N ALA A 618 0.86 -13.34 36.14
CA ALA A 618 -0.37 -13.38 35.36
C ALA A 618 -0.23 -14.08 34.00
N LEU A 619 0.98 -14.24 33.43
CA LEU A 619 1.16 -14.99 32.17
C LEU A 619 0.61 -16.43 32.32
N VAL A 620 -0.07 -16.94 31.30
CA VAL A 620 -0.60 -18.32 31.33
C VAL A 620 0.56 -19.31 31.24
N GLY A 621 0.54 -20.37 32.04
CA GLY A 621 1.54 -21.44 32.00
C GLY A 621 2.96 -20.97 32.36
N LEU A 622 3.95 -21.45 31.61
CA LEU A 622 5.37 -21.07 31.71
C LEU A 622 5.99 -21.23 33.11
N ALA A 623 5.48 -22.14 33.95
CA ALA A 623 5.98 -22.33 35.31
C ALA A 623 7.52 -22.51 35.40
N PRO A 624 8.18 -23.29 34.52
CA PRO A 624 9.64 -23.40 34.54
C PRO A 624 10.36 -22.08 34.24
N VAL A 625 9.83 -21.28 33.32
CA VAL A 625 10.40 -19.97 32.95
C VAL A 625 10.22 -18.97 34.08
N LYS A 626 9.03 -18.93 34.70
CA LYS A 626 8.75 -18.04 35.84
C LYS A 626 9.71 -18.31 37.00
N GLN A 627 9.92 -19.58 37.34
CA GLN A 627 10.87 -19.99 38.38
C GLN A 627 12.30 -19.56 38.06
N GLU A 628 12.75 -19.73 36.82
CA GLU A 628 14.09 -19.32 36.39
C GLU A 628 14.28 -17.80 36.46
N ILE A 629 13.27 -17.03 36.05
CA ILE A 629 13.27 -15.56 36.14
C ILE A 629 13.26 -15.10 37.60
N GLU A 630 12.49 -15.75 38.48
CA GLU A 630 12.48 -15.47 39.92
C GLU A 630 13.85 -15.71 40.56
N LEU A 631 14.55 -16.80 40.18
CA LEU A 631 15.91 -17.07 40.65
C LEU A 631 16.89 -16.00 40.21
N MET A 632 16.81 -15.55 38.95
CA MET A 632 17.63 -14.46 38.42
C MET A 632 17.39 -13.13 39.17
N VAL A 633 16.13 -12.78 39.39
CA VAL A 633 15.73 -11.59 40.15
C VAL A 633 16.21 -11.66 41.60
N ALA A 634 16.06 -12.82 42.26
CA ALA A 634 16.55 -13.02 43.61
C ALA A 634 18.06 -12.86 43.71
N GLY A 635 18.81 -13.40 42.74
CA GLY A 635 20.26 -13.24 42.63
C GLY A 635 20.68 -11.77 42.45
N ALA A 636 20.00 -11.05 41.55
CA ALA A 636 20.24 -9.63 41.32
C ALA A 636 19.95 -8.78 42.58
N ASN A 637 18.86 -9.07 43.28
CA ASN A 637 18.49 -8.39 44.52
C ASN A 637 19.51 -8.68 45.64
N ALA A 638 19.96 -9.92 45.79
CA ALA A 638 21.00 -10.28 46.75
C ALA A 638 22.33 -9.56 46.45
N ALA A 639 22.71 -9.43 45.17
CA ALA A 639 23.89 -8.66 44.77
C ALA A 639 23.74 -7.17 45.10
N ARG A 640 22.56 -6.58 44.90
CA ARG A 640 22.25 -5.20 45.30
C ARG A 640 22.41 -5.01 46.82
N LEU A 641 21.76 -5.85 47.62
CA LEU A 641 21.85 -5.78 49.08
C LEU A 641 23.29 -5.90 49.60
N ARG A 642 24.12 -6.73 48.97
CA ARG A 642 25.55 -6.84 49.29
C ARG A 642 26.31 -5.55 48.97
N ARG A 643 26.06 -4.92 47.81
CA ARG A 643 26.66 -3.63 47.46
C ARG A 643 26.24 -2.52 48.43
N ASP A 644 24.96 -2.46 48.76
CA ASP A 644 24.42 -1.48 49.72
C ASP A 644 25.03 -1.65 51.12
N ALA A 645 25.39 -2.88 51.50
CA ALA A 645 26.10 -3.21 52.73
C ALA A 645 27.64 -3.05 52.64
N GLY A 646 28.18 -2.56 51.52
CA GLY A 646 29.62 -2.40 51.29
C GLY A 646 30.40 -3.73 51.14
N LEU A 647 29.71 -4.85 50.93
CA LEU A 647 30.32 -6.17 50.73
C LEU A 647 30.68 -6.38 49.26
N PRO A 648 31.75 -7.16 48.97
CA PRO A 648 32.03 -7.58 47.60
C PRO A 648 30.84 -8.37 47.04
N ALA A 649 30.32 -7.88 45.92
CA ALA A 649 29.37 -8.57 45.08
C ALA A 649 30.00 -8.72 43.70
N GLY A 650 30.34 -9.94 43.30
CA GLY A 650 30.77 -10.20 41.92
C GLY A 650 29.67 -9.79 40.95
N ALA A 651 30.04 -9.28 39.77
CA ALA A 651 29.12 -9.05 38.66
C ALA A 651 29.18 -10.27 37.72
N PRO A 652 28.36 -11.32 37.92
CA PRO A 652 28.29 -12.44 36.97
C PRO A 652 27.83 -11.93 35.60
N SER A 653 28.17 -12.65 34.53
CA SER A 653 27.58 -12.39 33.21
C SER A 653 26.06 -12.51 33.31
N ARG A 654 25.35 -11.54 32.73
CA ARG A 654 23.89 -11.46 32.75
C ARG A 654 23.26 -11.83 31.41
N HIS A 655 24.09 -12.17 30.41
CA HIS A 655 23.62 -12.55 29.09
C HIS A 655 23.09 -13.99 29.09
N MET A 656 22.03 -14.25 28.33
CA MET A 656 21.31 -15.53 28.40
C MET A 656 20.73 -15.97 27.06
N LEU A 657 20.46 -17.26 26.93
CA LEU A 657 19.81 -17.86 25.78
C LEU A 657 18.33 -18.12 26.08
N PHE A 658 17.45 -17.74 25.18
CA PHE A 658 16.03 -18.10 25.24
C PHE A 658 15.73 -19.17 24.19
N THR A 659 15.48 -20.41 24.62
CA THR A 659 15.25 -21.54 23.70
C THR A 659 13.80 -21.98 23.67
N GLY A 660 13.35 -22.55 22.55
CA GLY A 660 12.02 -23.17 22.38
C GLY A 660 11.30 -22.69 21.12
N ASN A 661 10.12 -23.22 20.84
CA ASN A 661 9.41 -22.94 19.59
C ASN A 661 8.84 -21.50 19.52
N PRO A 662 8.51 -20.99 18.31
CA PRO A 662 7.88 -19.70 18.11
C PRO A 662 6.57 -19.55 18.89
N GLY A 663 6.26 -18.32 19.30
CA GLY A 663 5.00 -18.01 19.99
C GLY A 663 4.91 -18.52 21.44
N THR A 664 6.02 -18.96 22.05
CA THR A 664 6.09 -19.38 23.47
C THR A 664 6.24 -18.23 24.47
N GLY A 665 6.31 -16.98 24.00
CA GLY A 665 6.37 -15.78 24.86
C GLY A 665 7.77 -15.25 25.20
N LYS A 666 8.80 -15.62 24.43
CA LYS A 666 10.21 -15.20 24.65
C LYS A 666 10.38 -13.68 24.74
N THR A 667 9.90 -12.96 23.74
CA THR A 667 10.01 -11.49 23.66
C THR A 667 9.24 -10.80 24.80
N GLU A 668 8.07 -11.32 25.18
CA GLU A 668 7.28 -10.78 26.29
C GLU A 668 7.99 -10.95 27.63
N VAL A 669 8.54 -12.14 27.92
CA VAL A 669 9.31 -12.37 29.14
C VAL A 669 10.61 -11.54 29.14
N ALA A 670 11.26 -11.36 28.00
CA ALA A 670 12.44 -10.48 27.88
C ALA A 670 12.09 -9.02 28.24
N ARG A 671 10.93 -8.53 27.80
CA ARG A 671 10.43 -7.20 28.13
C ARG A 671 10.17 -7.04 29.63
N LEU A 672 9.55 -8.03 30.27
CA LEU A 672 9.30 -8.02 31.72
C LEU A 672 10.62 -8.06 32.50
N LEU A 673 11.56 -8.90 32.09
CA LEU A 673 12.88 -9.01 32.71
C LEU A 673 13.65 -7.69 32.64
N ALA A 674 13.58 -6.97 31.51
CA ALA A 674 14.21 -5.65 31.37
C ALA A 674 13.70 -4.65 32.43
N ARG A 675 12.38 -4.64 32.69
CA ARG A 675 11.78 -3.79 33.73
C ARG A 675 12.19 -4.23 35.14
N LEU A 676 12.16 -5.54 35.42
CA LEU A 676 12.59 -6.09 36.72
C LEU A 676 14.04 -5.70 37.04
N TYR A 677 14.94 -5.82 36.07
CA TYR A 677 16.33 -5.43 36.22
C TYR A 677 16.52 -3.92 36.40
N LYS A 678 15.70 -3.09 35.76
CA LYS A 678 15.68 -1.65 36.03
C LYS A 678 15.26 -1.34 37.46
N ASP A 679 14.18 -1.96 37.94
CA ASP A 679 13.66 -1.74 39.30
C ASP A 679 14.67 -2.19 40.37
N LEU A 680 15.50 -3.17 40.05
CA LEU A 680 16.60 -3.63 40.88
C LEU A 680 17.89 -2.80 40.73
N GLY A 681 17.91 -1.78 39.86
CA GLY A 681 19.10 -0.97 39.60
C GLY A 681 20.23 -1.74 38.91
N VAL A 682 19.90 -2.83 38.23
CA VAL A 682 20.82 -3.62 37.38
C VAL A 682 20.99 -2.97 36.02
N LEU A 683 19.94 -2.34 35.50
CA LEU A 683 19.91 -1.60 34.23
C LEU A 683 19.47 -0.16 34.48
N SER A 684 20.05 0.81 33.78
CA SER A 684 19.75 2.23 33.95
C SER A 684 18.37 2.64 33.39
N SER A 685 17.85 1.94 32.38
CA SER A 685 16.64 2.33 31.64
C SER A 685 15.58 1.22 31.51
N GLY A 686 15.99 -0.05 31.38
CA GLY A 686 15.08 -1.21 31.31
C GLY A 686 14.24 -1.31 30.03
N HIS A 687 14.68 -0.68 28.95
CA HIS A 687 14.04 -0.80 27.64
C HIS A 687 14.50 -2.08 26.91
N LEU A 688 13.72 -2.52 25.93
CA LEU A 688 14.02 -3.70 25.10
C LEU A 688 14.26 -3.23 23.66
N VAL A 689 15.40 -3.62 23.08
CA VAL A 689 15.71 -3.46 21.65
C VAL A 689 15.67 -4.84 21.01
N GLU A 690 14.73 -5.07 20.11
CA GLU A 690 14.56 -6.34 19.40
C GLU A 690 15.15 -6.23 17.99
N VAL A 691 15.99 -7.19 17.61
CA VAL A 691 16.66 -7.22 16.31
C VAL A 691 16.73 -8.63 15.72
N SER A 692 16.88 -8.68 14.39
CA SER A 692 17.16 -9.89 13.60
C SER A 692 18.52 -9.78 12.89
N ARG A 693 18.96 -10.86 12.24
CA ARG A 693 20.21 -10.88 11.45
C ARG A 693 20.31 -9.73 10.45
N ALA A 694 19.20 -9.36 9.80
CA ALA A 694 19.20 -8.30 8.78
C ALA A 694 19.58 -6.92 9.34
N GLN A 695 19.39 -6.71 10.64
CA GLN A 695 19.72 -5.46 11.33
C GLN A 695 21.14 -5.47 11.92
N LEU A 696 21.78 -6.64 12.03
CA LEU A 696 23.15 -6.76 12.55
C LEU A 696 24.20 -6.86 11.43
N VAL A 697 23.86 -7.50 10.31
CA VAL A 697 24.78 -7.76 9.21
C VAL A 697 24.66 -6.69 8.12
N GLY A 698 25.80 -6.16 7.67
CA GLY A 698 25.91 -5.17 6.58
C GLY A 698 25.90 -5.83 5.19
N GLN A 699 25.73 -5.01 4.15
CA GLN A 699 25.75 -5.48 2.75
C GLN A 699 27.16 -5.44 2.16
N TYR A 700 28.06 -4.65 2.75
CA TYR A 700 29.43 -4.44 2.29
C TYR A 700 30.47 -4.77 3.37
N LEU A 701 31.68 -5.16 2.93
CA LEU A 701 32.82 -5.45 3.80
C LEU A 701 33.12 -4.25 4.73
N GLY A 702 33.10 -4.47 6.05
CA GLY A 702 33.38 -3.45 7.08
C GLY A 702 32.15 -2.67 7.59
N GLU A 703 30.97 -2.84 6.99
CA GLU A 703 29.73 -2.22 7.48
C GLU A 703 29.14 -2.98 8.69
N THR A 704 29.32 -4.30 8.74
CA THR A 704 28.73 -5.19 9.76
C THR A 704 29.13 -4.81 11.19
N ALA A 705 30.41 -4.54 11.43
CA ALA A 705 30.88 -4.12 12.75
C ALA A 705 30.26 -2.77 13.18
N VAL A 706 30.12 -1.81 12.26
CA VAL A 706 29.51 -0.50 12.56
C VAL A 706 28.04 -0.65 12.92
N LYS A 707 27.31 -1.41 12.10
CA LYS A 707 25.87 -1.65 12.26
C LYS A 707 25.55 -2.40 13.55
N THR A 708 26.30 -3.47 13.83
CA THR A 708 26.19 -4.22 15.09
C THR A 708 26.45 -3.30 16.29
N ARG A 709 27.48 -2.47 16.23
CA ARG A 709 27.83 -1.54 17.32
C ARG A 709 26.73 -0.51 17.57
N GLU A 710 26.13 0.04 16.52
CA GLU A 710 25.04 1.01 16.64
C GLU A 710 23.80 0.41 17.31
N VAL A 711 23.40 -0.79 16.88
CA VAL A 711 22.29 -1.54 17.49
C VAL A 711 22.57 -1.82 18.97
N VAL A 712 23.78 -2.25 19.31
CA VAL A 712 24.13 -2.53 20.71
C VAL A 712 24.13 -1.26 21.54
N ARG A 713 24.67 -0.13 21.03
CA ARG A 713 24.64 1.16 21.74
C ARG A 713 23.22 1.60 22.07
N ARG A 714 22.27 1.39 21.16
CA ARG A 714 20.85 1.67 21.40
C ARG A 714 20.23 0.83 22.52
N ALA A 715 20.80 -0.34 22.80
CA ALA A 715 20.33 -1.24 23.86
C ALA A 715 21.06 -1.06 25.20
N VAL A 716 22.11 -0.24 25.26
CA VAL A 716 22.81 0.08 26.52
C VAL A 716 21.84 0.79 27.46
N GLY A 717 21.82 0.35 28.72
CA GLY A 717 20.81 0.69 29.72
C GLY A 717 19.59 -0.23 29.71
N GLY A 718 19.56 -1.22 28.83
CA GLY A 718 18.42 -2.08 28.57
C GLY A 718 18.80 -3.52 28.19
N VAL A 719 17.92 -4.16 27.45
CA VAL A 719 18.07 -5.53 26.94
C VAL A 719 18.15 -5.49 25.41
N LEU A 720 19.19 -6.10 24.83
CA LEU A 720 19.27 -6.41 23.41
C LEU A 720 18.74 -7.83 23.18
N PHE A 721 17.62 -7.97 22.49
CA PHE A 721 17.02 -9.25 22.15
C PHE A 721 17.29 -9.56 20.68
N ILE A 722 18.04 -10.64 20.41
CA ILE A 722 18.38 -11.08 19.06
C ILE A 722 17.52 -12.31 18.75
N ASP A 723 16.54 -12.15 17.87
CA ASP A 723 15.70 -13.26 17.43
C ASP A 723 16.40 -14.08 16.33
N GLU A 724 16.16 -15.40 16.36
CA GLU A 724 16.84 -16.40 15.52
C GLU A 724 18.37 -16.22 15.44
N ALA A 725 19.00 -15.99 16.59
CA ALA A 725 20.42 -15.64 16.69
C ALA A 725 21.36 -16.69 16.05
N TYR A 726 20.94 -17.96 15.98
CA TYR A 726 21.70 -19.02 15.30
C TYR A 726 21.94 -18.74 13.82
N SER A 727 21.12 -17.89 13.18
CA SER A 727 21.32 -17.48 11.78
C SER A 727 22.61 -16.68 11.58
N LEU A 728 23.20 -16.08 12.63
CA LEU A 728 24.49 -15.38 12.56
C LEU A 728 25.68 -16.32 12.39
N ALA A 729 25.53 -17.60 12.76
CA ALA A 729 26.60 -18.62 12.69
C ALA A 729 26.34 -19.71 11.63
N GLN A 730 25.23 -19.65 10.89
CA GLN A 730 24.83 -20.66 9.92
C GLN A 730 24.81 -20.07 8.50
N SER A 731 25.95 -19.99 7.84
CA SER A 731 25.97 -20.02 6.37
C SER A 731 27.26 -20.65 5.83
N ASP A 732 27.11 -21.43 4.76
CA ASP A 732 28.22 -22.10 4.04
C ASP A 732 28.66 -21.30 2.80
N LEU A 733 28.30 -20.02 2.72
CA LEU A 733 28.63 -19.14 1.60
C LEU A 733 30.02 -18.52 1.80
N SER A 734 30.80 -18.41 0.73
CA SER A 734 32.19 -17.92 0.75
C SER A 734 32.36 -16.43 1.12
N GLU A 735 31.26 -15.70 1.35
CA GLU A 735 31.21 -14.27 1.66
C GLU A 735 30.22 -13.96 2.81
N ASP A 736 30.24 -14.71 3.91
CA ASP A 736 29.38 -14.45 5.07
C ASP A 736 30.02 -13.52 6.12
N TYR A 737 29.37 -12.38 6.37
CA TYR A 737 29.76 -11.41 7.41
C TYR A 737 29.13 -11.69 8.79
N GLY A 738 28.35 -12.77 8.96
CA GLY A 738 27.78 -13.20 10.24
C GLY A 738 28.81 -13.37 11.38
N PRO A 739 29.97 -14.02 11.15
CA PRO A 739 31.03 -14.13 12.14
C PRO A 739 31.59 -12.77 12.60
N GLU A 740 31.63 -11.76 11.72
CA GLU A 740 32.05 -10.40 12.07
C GLU A 740 31.06 -9.74 13.05
N ALA A 741 29.76 -9.92 12.83
CA ALA A 741 28.72 -9.45 13.75
C ALA A 741 28.84 -10.13 15.11
N VAL A 742 29.12 -11.45 15.15
CA VAL A 742 29.33 -12.20 16.40
C VAL A 742 30.54 -11.67 17.16
N ALA A 743 31.67 -11.45 16.48
CA ALA A 743 32.89 -10.95 17.09
C ALA A 743 32.69 -9.55 17.70
N GLU A 744 32.04 -8.64 16.98
CA GLU A 744 31.74 -7.30 17.49
C GLU A 744 30.71 -7.34 18.64
N LEU A 745 29.70 -8.22 18.57
CA LEU A 745 28.73 -8.41 19.65
C LEU A 745 29.40 -8.87 20.93
N VAL A 746 30.29 -9.88 20.86
CA VAL A 746 31.03 -10.39 22.04
C VAL A 746 31.90 -9.30 22.66
N LYS A 747 32.54 -8.46 21.83
CA LYS A 747 33.30 -7.31 22.30
C LYS A 747 32.42 -6.31 23.05
N MET A 748 31.30 -5.90 22.46
CA MET A 748 30.39 -4.93 23.07
C MET A 748 29.71 -5.46 24.35
N MET A 749 29.47 -6.77 24.43
CA MET A 749 28.99 -7.43 25.65
C MET A 749 29.98 -7.29 26.81
N GLU A 750 31.29 -7.33 26.54
CA GLU A 750 32.31 -7.10 27.56
C GLU A 750 32.40 -5.62 27.94
N ASP A 751 32.44 -4.72 26.94
CA ASP A 751 32.60 -3.28 27.14
C ASP A 751 31.43 -2.67 27.93
N HIS A 752 30.22 -3.25 27.84
CA HIS A 752 29.00 -2.75 28.48
C HIS A 752 28.39 -3.72 29.50
N ARG A 753 29.15 -4.68 30.04
CA ARG A 753 28.69 -5.74 30.95
C ARG A 753 27.86 -5.30 32.16
N ASP A 754 28.06 -4.07 32.64
CA ASP A 754 27.40 -3.56 33.85
C ASP A 754 26.01 -2.97 33.59
N ASP A 755 25.72 -2.58 32.34
CA ASP A 755 24.49 -1.86 31.95
C ASP A 755 23.86 -2.39 30.64
N LEU A 756 24.24 -3.59 30.19
CA LEU A 756 23.68 -4.23 29.00
C LEU A 756 23.36 -5.71 29.29
N VAL A 757 22.18 -6.17 28.86
CA VAL A 757 21.83 -7.58 28.86
C VAL A 757 21.48 -8.03 27.45
N VAL A 758 22.30 -8.90 26.86
CA VAL A 758 21.99 -9.56 25.59
C VAL A 758 21.23 -10.86 25.83
N ILE A 759 20.10 -11.02 25.14
CA ILE A 759 19.30 -12.24 25.09
C ILE A 759 19.31 -12.75 23.65
N ALA A 760 19.90 -13.92 23.42
CA ALA A 760 19.90 -14.57 22.11
C ALA A 760 18.81 -15.66 22.08
N ALA A 761 17.86 -15.55 21.16
CA ALA A 761 16.71 -16.44 21.08
C ALA A 761 16.74 -17.35 19.84
N GLY A 762 16.18 -18.55 19.98
CA GLY A 762 16.03 -19.48 18.86
C GLY A 762 15.65 -20.90 19.27
N TYR A 763 15.74 -21.82 18.33
CA TYR A 763 15.45 -23.23 18.57
C TYR A 763 16.55 -23.91 19.41
N GLU A 764 16.15 -24.85 20.27
CA GLU A 764 17.05 -25.44 21.27
C GLU A 764 18.31 -26.08 20.68
N ARG A 765 18.20 -26.85 19.58
CA ARG A 765 19.36 -27.52 18.97
C ARG A 765 20.26 -26.54 18.20
N GLU A 766 19.67 -25.54 17.58
CA GLU A 766 20.33 -24.54 16.74
C GLU A 766 21.09 -23.55 17.63
N MET A 767 20.51 -23.16 18.77
CA MET A 767 21.19 -22.34 19.78
C MET A 767 22.35 -23.06 20.45
N GLN A 768 22.24 -24.39 20.67
CA GLN A 768 23.38 -25.19 21.13
C GLN A 768 24.56 -25.13 20.14
N ARG A 769 24.28 -25.18 18.83
CA ARG A 769 25.33 -25.02 17.80
C ARG A 769 25.88 -23.61 17.74
N PHE A 770 25.01 -22.59 17.83
CA PHE A 770 25.42 -21.18 17.85
C PHE A 770 26.38 -20.88 19.00
N VAL A 771 26.11 -21.40 20.19
CA VAL A 771 27.01 -21.17 21.33
C VAL A 771 28.29 -21.99 21.21
N ALA A 772 28.25 -23.14 20.55
CA ALA A 772 29.43 -23.96 20.28
C ALA A 772 30.30 -23.44 19.11
N SER A 773 29.81 -22.51 18.29
CA SER A 773 30.55 -22.02 17.12
C SER A 773 31.67 -21.05 17.47
N ASP A 774 31.57 -20.38 18.63
CA ASP A 774 32.57 -19.42 19.09
C ASP A 774 32.80 -19.55 20.62
N PRO A 775 34.06 -19.72 21.08
CA PRO A 775 34.37 -19.80 22.51
C PRO A 775 33.97 -18.55 23.32
N GLY A 776 33.97 -17.36 22.70
CA GLY A 776 33.47 -16.12 23.26
C GLY A 776 31.99 -16.21 23.62
N LEU A 777 31.14 -16.74 22.72
CA LEU A 777 29.72 -16.96 23.02
C LEU A 777 29.51 -17.92 24.21
N SER A 778 30.23 -19.07 24.22
CA SER A 778 30.09 -20.07 25.29
C SER A 778 30.39 -19.54 26.69
N SER A 779 31.34 -18.63 26.80
CA SER A 779 31.75 -18.05 28.08
C SER A 779 30.87 -16.89 28.54
N ARG A 780 30.20 -16.19 27.61
CA ARG A 780 29.35 -15.04 27.92
C ARG A 780 27.88 -15.39 28.14
N PHE A 781 27.39 -16.53 27.65
CA PHE A 781 25.99 -16.98 27.81
C PHE A 781 25.87 -18.18 28.77
N PRO A 782 26.07 -18.01 30.09
CA PRO A 782 26.03 -19.12 31.06
C PRO A 782 24.62 -19.64 31.36
N VAL A 783 23.58 -18.83 31.12
CA VAL A 783 22.19 -19.15 31.46
C VAL A 783 21.40 -19.46 30.21
N THR A 784 20.63 -20.55 30.23
CA THR A 784 19.68 -20.92 29.18
C THR A 784 18.29 -21.08 29.78
N VAL A 785 17.36 -20.25 29.34
CA VAL A 785 15.94 -20.31 29.74
C VAL A 785 15.17 -21.06 28.66
N ARG A 786 14.61 -22.21 29.02
CA ARG A 786 13.86 -23.08 28.11
C ARG A 786 12.36 -22.76 28.20
N PHE A 787 11.78 -22.37 27.07
CA PHE A 787 10.36 -22.11 26.93
C PHE A 787 9.66 -23.34 26.34
N PRO A 788 8.88 -24.09 27.14
CA PRO A 788 8.12 -25.23 26.64
C PRO A 788 6.96 -24.78 25.75
N ASP A 789 6.47 -25.67 24.90
CA ASP A 789 5.20 -25.48 24.21
C ASP A 789 4.06 -25.45 25.22
N PHE A 790 3.03 -24.64 24.94
CA PHE A 790 1.83 -24.61 25.75
C PHE A 790 1.00 -25.88 25.56
N THR A 791 0.43 -26.37 26.66
CA THR A 791 -0.57 -27.42 26.64
C THR A 791 -1.89 -26.94 26.01
N ASP A 792 -2.74 -27.86 25.57
CA ASP A 792 -4.04 -27.53 24.96
C ASP A 792 -4.90 -26.66 25.89
N ALA A 793 -4.89 -26.99 27.19
CA ALA A 793 -5.62 -26.22 28.20
C ALA A 793 -5.09 -24.78 28.31
N GLU A 794 -3.77 -24.60 28.33
CA GLU A 794 -3.13 -23.28 28.36
C GLU A 794 -3.41 -22.48 27.08
N LEU A 795 -3.43 -23.13 25.91
CA LEU A 795 -3.75 -22.48 24.63
C LEU A 795 -5.21 -22.02 24.56
N VAL A 796 -6.14 -22.81 25.06
CA VAL A 796 -7.56 -22.42 25.19
C VAL A 796 -7.70 -21.24 26.15
N GLU A 797 -6.96 -21.24 27.26
CA GLU A 797 -6.95 -20.11 28.20
C GLU A 797 -6.37 -18.85 27.56
N ILE A 798 -5.25 -18.95 26.82
CA ILE A 798 -4.64 -17.84 26.07
C ILE A 798 -5.65 -17.26 25.07
N PHE A 799 -6.30 -18.11 24.28
CA PHE A 799 -7.34 -17.69 23.34
C PHE A 799 -8.49 -16.96 24.04
N SER A 800 -8.96 -17.51 25.17
CA SER A 800 -10.04 -16.93 25.96
C SER A 800 -9.69 -15.55 26.53
N ARG A 801 -8.46 -15.37 27.02
CA ARG A 801 -7.96 -14.07 27.51
C ARG A 801 -7.81 -13.04 26.38
N MET A 802 -7.38 -13.46 25.20
CA MET A 802 -7.29 -12.59 24.02
C MET A 802 -8.68 -12.13 23.57
N ALA A 803 -9.66 -13.03 23.53
CA ALA A 803 -11.05 -12.68 23.25
C ALA A 803 -11.62 -11.70 24.29
N ALA A 804 -11.38 -11.96 25.59
CA ALA A 804 -11.83 -11.08 26.67
C ALA A 804 -11.22 -9.67 26.58
N ALA A 805 -9.93 -9.56 26.22
CA ALA A 805 -9.27 -8.27 26.01
C ALA A 805 -9.87 -7.49 24.82
N ALA A 806 -10.43 -8.20 23.82
CA ALA A 806 -11.17 -7.61 22.71
C ALA A 806 -12.65 -7.32 23.05
N GLY A 807 -13.07 -7.50 24.31
CA GLY A 807 -14.45 -7.31 24.75
C GLY A 807 -15.39 -8.46 24.38
N LEU A 808 -14.86 -9.63 24.02
CA LEU A 808 -15.63 -10.81 23.62
C LEU A 808 -15.60 -11.91 24.70
N THR A 809 -16.74 -12.57 24.86
CA THR A 809 -16.96 -13.66 25.81
C THR A 809 -17.15 -14.95 25.05
N LEU A 810 -16.29 -15.94 25.33
CA LEU A 810 -16.41 -17.28 24.73
C LEU A 810 -17.56 -18.07 25.35
N THR A 811 -18.42 -18.64 24.52
CA THR A 811 -19.35 -19.67 24.97
C THR A 811 -18.64 -21.00 25.24
N GLY A 812 -19.20 -21.84 26.12
CA GLY A 812 -18.62 -23.15 26.44
C GLY A 812 -18.45 -24.06 25.23
N GLU A 813 -19.38 -23.99 24.27
CA GLU A 813 -19.29 -24.76 23.02
C GLU A 813 -18.20 -24.22 22.09
N ALA A 814 -17.98 -22.90 22.04
CA ALA A 814 -16.89 -22.30 21.26
C ALA A 814 -15.52 -22.72 21.84
N ALA A 815 -15.38 -22.69 23.16
CA ALA A 815 -14.18 -23.19 23.83
C ALA A 815 -13.92 -24.69 23.53
N ALA A 816 -14.97 -25.51 23.53
CA ALA A 816 -14.88 -26.92 23.18
C ALA A 816 -14.43 -27.14 21.73
N LYS A 817 -14.91 -26.31 20.79
CA LYS A 817 -14.47 -26.36 19.39
C LYS A 817 -12.98 -26.00 19.24
N VAL A 818 -12.50 -24.97 19.93
CA VAL A 818 -11.07 -24.62 19.93
C VAL A 818 -10.22 -25.77 20.50
N ALA A 819 -10.66 -26.38 21.62
CA ALA A 819 -9.98 -27.53 22.20
C ALA A 819 -9.92 -28.74 21.23
N ASP A 820 -11.01 -29.00 20.49
CA ASP A 820 -11.07 -30.07 19.50
C ASP A 820 -10.10 -29.85 18.33
N LEU A 821 -9.99 -28.62 17.83
CA LEU A 821 -9.02 -28.25 16.80
C LEU A 821 -7.57 -28.46 17.28
N LEU A 822 -7.27 -28.07 18.52
CA LEU A 822 -5.95 -28.22 19.12
C LEU A 822 -5.53 -29.68 19.32
N ARG A 823 -6.48 -30.57 19.66
CA ARG A 823 -6.23 -32.02 19.78
C ARG A 823 -5.85 -32.67 18.46
N ARG A 824 -6.35 -32.15 17.33
CA ARG A 824 -6.09 -32.68 15.98
C ARG A 824 -4.82 -32.08 15.35
N ALA A 825 -4.25 -31.03 15.93
CA ALA A 825 -3.13 -30.31 15.35
C ALA A 825 -1.80 -31.07 15.54
N PRO A 826 -0.96 -31.19 14.50
CA PRO A 826 0.35 -31.79 14.63
C PRO A 826 1.24 -30.94 15.54
N ARG A 827 1.80 -31.57 16.58
CA ARG A 827 2.76 -30.95 17.51
C ARG A 827 4.18 -31.21 17.00
N GLY A 828 4.74 -30.22 16.31
CA GLY A 828 6.09 -30.27 15.73
C GLY A 828 6.94 -29.06 16.08
N ARG A 829 8.18 -29.02 15.56
CA ARG A 829 9.15 -27.93 15.82
C ARG A 829 8.67 -26.54 15.39
N ALA A 830 7.67 -26.45 14.53
CA ALA A 830 7.10 -25.20 14.01
C ALA A 830 5.72 -24.87 14.59
N PHE A 831 5.30 -25.50 15.70
CA PHE A 831 4.00 -25.22 16.30
C PHE A 831 3.94 -23.79 16.85
N GLY A 832 3.03 -22.96 16.33
CA GLY A 832 3.00 -21.51 16.56
C GLY A 832 2.52 -21.03 17.94
N ASN A 833 2.12 -21.92 18.85
CA ASN A 833 1.77 -21.60 20.25
C ASN A 833 0.81 -20.38 20.39
N ALA A 834 1.13 -19.38 21.20
CA ALA A 834 0.27 -18.20 21.41
C ALA A 834 0.10 -17.35 20.13
N ARG A 835 1.05 -17.41 19.18
CA ARG A 835 0.90 -16.74 17.87
C ARG A 835 -0.21 -17.40 17.05
N LEU A 836 -0.31 -18.74 17.11
CA LEU A 836 -1.42 -19.47 16.50
C LEU A 836 -2.77 -19.06 17.11
N MET A 837 -2.85 -18.91 18.43
CA MET A 837 -4.07 -18.50 19.11
C MET A 837 -4.47 -17.06 18.80
N ARG A 838 -3.51 -16.16 18.64
CA ARG A 838 -3.76 -14.78 18.18
C ARG A 838 -4.41 -14.76 16.81
N ASN A 839 -3.83 -15.47 15.84
CA ASN A 839 -4.37 -15.55 14.48
C ASN A 839 -5.77 -16.17 14.46
N LEU A 840 -5.99 -17.24 15.25
CA LEU A 840 -7.31 -17.86 15.41
C LEU A 840 -8.32 -16.87 16.01
N CYS A 841 -7.91 -16.04 16.97
CA CYS A 841 -8.76 -15.08 17.65
C CYS A 841 -9.16 -13.93 16.72
N GLU A 842 -8.23 -13.38 15.97
CA GLU A 842 -8.49 -12.37 14.93
C GLU A 842 -9.47 -12.90 13.87
N ARG A 843 -9.30 -14.15 13.46
CA ARG A 843 -10.23 -14.77 12.51
C ARG A 843 -11.62 -14.99 13.11
N ALA A 844 -11.68 -15.42 14.37
CA ALA A 844 -12.95 -15.59 15.07
C ALA A 844 -13.71 -14.26 15.23
N GLN A 845 -12.99 -13.17 15.49
CA GLN A 845 -13.54 -11.81 15.51
C GLN A 845 -14.15 -11.43 14.16
N ALA A 846 -13.47 -11.72 13.05
CA ALA A 846 -13.99 -11.44 11.72
C ALA A 846 -15.29 -12.22 11.39
N LEU A 847 -15.35 -13.50 11.78
CA LEU A 847 -16.56 -14.32 11.61
C LEU A 847 -17.71 -13.84 12.50
N GLN A 848 -17.40 -13.45 13.73
CA GLN A 848 -18.35 -12.85 14.66
C GLN A 848 -18.90 -11.52 14.13
N ALA A 849 -18.04 -10.65 13.60
CA ALA A 849 -18.43 -9.39 12.97
C ALA A 849 -19.43 -9.63 11.81
N ARG A 850 -19.15 -10.62 10.95
CA ARG A 850 -20.07 -11.02 9.88
C ARG A 850 -21.43 -11.48 10.41
N ARG A 851 -21.44 -12.28 11.48
CA ARG A 851 -22.67 -12.77 12.11
C ARG A 851 -23.48 -11.64 12.73
N VAL A 852 -22.85 -10.71 13.45
CA VAL A 852 -23.58 -9.64 14.16
C VAL A 852 -24.16 -8.59 13.23
N THR A 853 -23.50 -8.28 12.10
CA THR A 853 -24.03 -7.35 11.08
C THR A 853 -25.30 -7.88 10.42
N ALA A 854 -25.48 -9.21 10.38
CA ALA A 854 -26.71 -9.84 9.88
C ALA A 854 -27.90 -9.79 10.87
N LEU A 855 -27.71 -9.30 12.11
CA LEU A 855 -28.76 -9.24 13.12
C LEU A 855 -29.62 -7.97 12.96
N LYS A 856 -30.94 -8.15 12.78
CA LYS A 856 -31.90 -7.03 12.65
C LYS A 856 -32.05 -6.16 13.92
N ARG A 857 -31.76 -6.72 15.11
CA ARG A 857 -31.78 -6.01 16.42
C ARG A 857 -30.76 -6.65 17.38
N PRO A 858 -29.50 -6.19 17.40
CA PRO A 858 -28.50 -6.75 18.29
C PRO A 858 -28.63 -6.22 19.73
N SER A 859 -28.55 -7.11 20.72
CA SER A 859 -28.35 -6.74 22.14
C SER A 859 -26.86 -6.65 22.47
N ALA A 860 -26.49 -5.88 23.49
CA ALA A 860 -25.09 -5.75 23.92
C ALA A 860 -24.44 -7.12 24.23
N GLU A 861 -25.19 -8.04 24.83
CA GLU A 861 -24.76 -9.41 25.10
C GLU A 861 -24.44 -10.18 23.81
N ARG A 862 -25.30 -10.12 22.78
CA ARG A 862 -25.08 -10.82 21.49
C ARG A 862 -23.93 -10.24 20.68
N LEU A 863 -23.64 -8.95 20.86
CA LEU A 863 -22.49 -8.27 20.25
C LEU A 863 -21.17 -8.66 20.94
N ALA A 864 -21.23 -9.12 22.19
CA ALA A 864 -20.07 -9.52 22.97
C ALA A 864 -19.82 -11.04 22.99
N GLU A 865 -20.69 -11.87 22.42
CA GLU A 865 -20.54 -13.34 22.46
C GLU A 865 -19.80 -13.90 21.24
N LEU A 866 -18.91 -14.87 21.49
CA LEU A 866 -18.31 -15.77 20.49
C LEU A 866 -18.98 -17.15 20.53
N LEU A 867 -19.61 -17.51 19.41
CA LEU A 867 -20.31 -18.79 19.22
C LEU A 867 -19.43 -19.82 18.48
N PRO A 868 -19.76 -21.12 18.50
CA PRO A 868 -19.00 -22.14 17.76
C PRO A 868 -18.92 -21.88 16.25
N ALA A 869 -19.94 -21.24 15.68
CA ALA A 869 -19.97 -20.86 14.27
C ALA A 869 -18.96 -19.74 13.93
N ASP A 870 -18.53 -18.98 14.94
CA ASP A 870 -17.52 -17.93 14.79
C ASP A 870 -16.09 -18.51 14.89
N ILE A 871 -15.92 -19.75 15.32
CA ILE A 871 -14.60 -20.42 15.33
C ILE A 871 -14.42 -21.15 13.99
N PRO A 872 -13.33 -20.90 13.24
CA PRO A 872 -13.04 -21.62 11.99
C PRO A 872 -12.92 -23.15 12.18
N ASP A 873 -13.06 -23.93 11.11
CA ASP A 873 -12.95 -25.40 11.17
C ASP A 873 -11.50 -25.93 11.11
N SER A 874 -10.53 -25.03 10.96
CA SER A 874 -9.09 -25.31 10.99
C SER A 874 -8.37 -24.22 11.79
N LEU A 875 -7.22 -24.54 12.38
CA LEU A 875 -6.44 -23.57 13.18
C LEU A 875 -5.84 -22.43 12.34
N THR A 876 -5.70 -22.61 11.02
CA THR A 876 -5.19 -21.61 10.08
C THR A 876 -6.30 -20.86 9.34
N GLY A 877 -7.56 -21.27 9.50
CA GLY A 877 -8.70 -20.62 8.84
C GLY A 877 -8.83 -20.89 7.34
N ALA A 878 -8.00 -21.76 6.76
CA ALA A 878 -8.21 -22.30 5.42
C ALA A 878 -9.49 -23.16 5.44
N SER A 879 -10.47 -22.76 4.63
CA SER A 879 -11.70 -23.53 4.45
C SER A 879 -11.32 -24.91 3.95
N ARG A 880 -11.77 -25.93 4.67
CA ARG A 880 -11.70 -27.30 4.20
C ARG A 880 -12.63 -27.37 2.99
N ALA A 881 -12.08 -27.30 1.78
CA ALA A 881 -12.75 -27.93 0.65
C ALA A 881 -12.72 -29.42 0.97
N VAL A 882 -13.72 -29.90 1.70
CA VAL A 882 -14.01 -31.32 1.73
C VAL A 882 -14.37 -31.66 0.30
N VAL A 883 -13.39 -32.13 -0.47
CA VAL A 883 -13.67 -32.79 -1.74
C VAL A 883 -14.48 -34.01 -1.33
N ALA A 884 -15.78 -34.01 -1.64
CA ALA A 884 -16.68 -35.12 -1.32
C ALA A 884 -16.34 -36.42 -2.09
N ALA A 885 -15.29 -36.39 -2.93
CA ALA A 885 -14.81 -37.49 -3.76
C ALA A 885 -13.35 -37.82 -3.41
N ASP A 886 -13.00 -39.12 -3.43
CA ASP A 886 -11.64 -39.62 -3.30
C ASP A 886 -10.70 -38.94 -4.33
N PRO A 887 -9.68 -38.17 -3.89
CA PRO A 887 -8.79 -37.45 -4.80
C PRO A 887 -8.02 -38.35 -5.78
N LEU A 888 -7.74 -39.61 -5.40
CA LEU A 888 -7.12 -40.58 -6.30
C LEU A 888 -8.11 -41.06 -7.37
N ALA A 889 -9.37 -41.26 -7.01
CA ALA A 889 -10.41 -41.59 -7.99
C ALA A 889 -10.67 -40.44 -8.97
N ALA A 890 -10.64 -39.19 -8.48
CA ALA A 890 -10.74 -38.00 -9.33
C ALA A 890 -9.54 -37.87 -10.29
N LEU A 891 -8.33 -38.21 -9.83
CA LEU A 891 -7.15 -38.29 -10.71
C LEU A 891 -7.31 -39.39 -11.77
N ASP A 892 -7.80 -40.57 -11.39
CA ASP A 892 -7.99 -41.69 -12.30
C ASP A 892 -9.06 -41.39 -13.37
N ALA A 893 -10.04 -40.55 -13.05
CA ALA A 893 -11.08 -40.10 -13.97
C ALA A 893 -10.58 -39.11 -15.04
N LEU A 894 -9.43 -38.44 -14.85
CA LEU A 894 -8.88 -37.52 -15.87
C LEU A 894 -8.55 -38.28 -17.17
N VAL A 895 -8.77 -37.67 -18.33
CA VAL A 895 -8.43 -38.31 -19.61
C VAL A 895 -6.91 -38.37 -19.79
N GLY A 896 -6.39 -39.50 -20.27
CA GLY A 896 -4.96 -39.66 -20.58
C GLY A 896 -4.04 -39.67 -19.35
N LEU A 897 -2.89 -38.99 -19.45
CA LEU A 897 -1.92 -38.75 -18.37
C LEU A 897 -1.43 -40.01 -17.64
N ARG A 898 -1.31 -41.14 -18.33
CA ARG A 898 -0.97 -42.45 -17.70
C ARG A 898 0.30 -42.41 -16.86
N ASP A 899 1.34 -41.74 -17.35
CA ASP A 899 2.62 -41.64 -16.65
C ASP A 899 2.50 -40.80 -15.38
N VAL A 900 1.79 -39.67 -15.47
CA VAL A 900 1.50 -38.79 -14.32
C VAL A 900 0.67 -39.52 -13.27
N LYS A 901 -0.39 -40.22 -13.68
CA LYS A 901 -1.23 -41.02 -12.78
C LYS A 901 -0.41 -42.08 -12.05
N THR A 902 0.42 -42.82 -12.78
CA THR A 902 1.29 -43.86 -12.22
C THR A 902 2.23 -43.27 -11.17
N GLU A 903 2.86 -42.13 -11.47
CA GLU A 903 3.79 -41.49 -10.54
C GLU A 903 3.07 -40.91 -9.31
N VAL A 904 1.90 -40.29 -9.46
CA VAL A 904 1.14 -39.78 -8.30
C VAL A 904 0.63 -40.92 -7.42
N HIS A 905 0.16 -42.04 -8.01
CA HIS A 905 -0.19 -43.25 -7.25
C HIS A 905 1.00 -43.83 -6.49
N ARG A 906 2.18 -43.82 -7.11
CA ARG A 906 3.44 -44.20 -6.45
C ARG A 906 3.76 -43.27 -5.28
N LEU A 907 3.66 -41.95 -5.45
CA LEU A 907 3.88 -40.97 -4.38
C LEU A 907 2.89 -41.18 -3.22
N ALA A 908 1.61 -41.43 -3.53
CA ALA A 908 0.59 -41.75 -2.53
C ALA A 908 0.88 -43.07 -1.80
N ALA A 909 1.39 -44.09 -2.49
CA ALA A 909 1.81 -45.35 -1.90
C ALA A 909 3.06 -45.19 -1.01
N GLU A 910 4.05 -44.41 -1.45
CA GLU A 910 5.23 -44.04 -0.65
C GLU A 910 4.81 -43.33 0.66
N ALA A 911 3.89 -42.38 0.56
CA ALA A 911 3.31 -41.66 1.70
C ALA A 911 2.57 -42.57 2.68
N ARG A 912 1.66 -43.43 2.20
CA ARG A 912 0.93 -44.43 3.01
C ARG A 912 1.86 -45.42 3.71
N SER A 913 2.90 -45.88 3.00
CA SER A 913 3.92 -46.77 3.58
C SER A 913 4.70 -46.10 4.71
N ALA A 914 5.05 -44.81 4.55
CA ALA A 914 5.71 -44.04 5.60
C ALA A 914 4.82 -43.85 6.84
N GLU A 915 3.51 -43.69 6.67
CA GLU A 915 2.54 -43.62 7.76
C GLU A 915 2.41 -44.96 8.50
N LEU A 916 2.25 -46.07 7.78
CA LEU A 916 2.19 -47.42 8.37
C LEU A 916 3.46 -47.74 9.18
N ARG A 917 4.63 -47.30 8.72
CA ARG A 917 5.89 -47.41 9.47
C ARG A 917 5.87 -46.63 10.78
N ARG A 918 5.34 -45.39 10.76
CA ARG A 918 5.19 -44.56 11.97
C ARG A 918 4.20 -45.19 12.96
N ALA A 919 3.07 -45.67 12.47
CA ALA A 919 2.08 -46.38 13.29
C ALA A 919 2.66 -47.65 13.94
N ALA A 920 3.59 -48.32 13.25
CA ALA A 920 4.34 -49.46 13.77
C ALA A 920 5.57 -49.09 14.63
N GLY A 921 5.75 -47.82 15.00
CA GLY A 921 6.86 -47.34 15.83
C GLY A 921 8.23 -47.39 15.16
N ARG A 922 8.29 -47.54 13.82
CA ARG A 922 9.54 -47.53 13.05
C ARG A 922 9.83 -46.10 12.54
N PRO A 923 11.12 -45.70 12.41
CA PRO A 923 11.47 -44.41 11.84
C PRO A 923 10.89 -44.28 10.43
N GLY A 924 10.04 -43.28 10.22
CA GLY A 924 9.58 -42.89 8.89
C GLY A 924 10.72 -42.23 8.13
N VAL A 925 10.91 -42.58 6.86
CA VAL A 925 11.77 -41.78 5.98
C VAL A 925 10.97 -40.53 5.61
N HIS A 926 11.57 -39.36 5.75
CA HIS A 926 10.98 -38.07 5.35
C HIS A 926 11.64 -37.60 4.05
N PRO A 927 11.26 -38.15 2.88
CA PRO A 927 11.79 -37.66 1.61
C PRO A 927 11.29 -36.24 1.35
N THR A 928 12.11 -35.45 0.65
CA THR A 928 11.69 -34.16 0.07
C THR A 928 10.53 -34.39 -0.90
N ARG A 929 9.50 -33.55 -0.77
CA ARG A 929 8.22 -33.73 -1.48
C ARG A 929 8.06 -32.80 -2.68
N HIS A 930 8.86 -31.73 -2.72
CA HIS A 930 8.81 -30.73 -3.79
C HIS A 930 9.05 -31.37 -5.16
N MET A 931 8.32 -30.90 -6.15
CA MET A 931 8.26 -31.53 -7.47
C MET A 931 8.25 -30.50 -8.59
N VAL A 932 8.73 -30.92 -9.76
CA VAL A 932 8.71 -30.12 -10.99
C VAL A 932 7.69 -30.70 -11.96
N PHE A 933 6.82 -29.85 -12.49
CA PHE A 933 5.85 -30.19 -13.54
C PHE A 933 6.34 -29.62 -14.87
N SER A 934 6.70 -30.50 -15.81
CA SER A 934 7.18 -30.10 -17.14
C SER A 934 6.20 -30.51 -18.24
N GLY A 935 5.82 -29.59 -19.11
CA GLY A 935 4.96 -29.90 -20.27
C GLY A 935 4.34 -28.66 -20.92
N GLY A 936 3.69 -28.83 -22.09
CA GLY A 936 3.05 -27.74 -22.83
C GLY A 936 1.85 -27.11 -22.09
N PRO A 937 1.37 -25.93 -22.52
CA PRO A 937 0.21 -25.27 -21.93
C PRO A 937 -1.05 -26.14 -22.07
N GLY A 938 -1.97 -26.06 -21.10
CA GLY A 938 -3.24 -26.79 -21.15
C GLY A 938 -3.14 -28.31 -20.96
N THR A 939 -2.02 -28.84 -20.48
CA THR A 939 -1.82 -30.27 -20.16
C THR A 939 -2.32 -30.70 -18.77
N ALA A 940 -3.13 -29.86 -18.10
CA ALA A 940 -3.71 -30.09 -16.77
C ALA A 940 -2.74 -30.05 -15.57
N LYS A 941 -1.58 -29.38 -15.69
CA LYS A 941 -0.60 -29.18 -14.60
C LYS A 941 -1.24 -28.64 -13.30
N THR A 942 -1.95 -27.52 -13.37
CA THR A 942 -2.61 -26.90 -12.21
C THR A 942 -3.72 -27.78 -11.64
N THR A 943 -4.48 -28.50 -12.48
CA THR A 943 -5.53 -29.44 -12.05
C THR A 943 -4.94 -30.60 -11.26
N VAL A 944 -3.85 -31.21 -11.76
CA VAL A 944 -3.13 -32.28 -11.05
C VAL A 944 -2.48 -31.75 -9.77
N ALA A 945 -1.99 -30.51 -9.75
CA ALA A 945 -1.45 -29.89 -8.54
C ALA A 945 -2.50 -29.80 -7.41
N ARG A 946 -3.74 -29.41 -7.72
CA ARG A 946 -4.86 -29.42 -6.73
C ARG A 946 -5.15 -30.82 -6.20
N LEU A 947 -5.17 -31.83 -7.08
CA LEU A 947 -5.40 -33.22 -6.66
C LEU A 947 -4.25 -33.76 -5.80
N VAL A 948 -3.01 -33.45 -6.16
CA VAL A 948 -1.83 -33.80 -5.37
C VAL A 948 -1.89 -33.13 -3.98
N ALA A 949 -2.32 -31.87 -3.90
CA ALA A 949 -2.53 -31.16 -2.63
C ALA A 949 -3.56 -31.87 -1.75
N ALA A 950 -4.71 -32.25 -2.34
CA ALA A 950 -5.77 -32.98 -1.65
C ALA A 950 -5.30 -34.37 -1.17
N VAL A 951 -4.62 -35.15 -2.00
CA VAL A 951 -4.03 -36.46 -1.62
C VAL A 951 -3.07 -36.29 -0.45
N HIS A 952 -2.19 -35.28 -0.47
CA HIS A 952 -1.23 -35.06 0.61
C HIS A 952 -1.91 -34.62 1.92
N ALA A 953 -3.00 -33.86 1.86
CA ALA A 953 -3.78 -33.51 3.04
C ALA A 953 -4.53 -34.71 3.63
N ASP A 954 -5.16 -35.54 2.78
CA ASP A 954 -5.85 -36.76 3.23
C ASP A 954 -4.91 -37.75 3.91
N LEU A 955 -3.64 -37.79 3.49
CA LEU A 955 -2.58 -38.59 4.09
C LEU A 955 -1.92 -37.91 5.31
N GLY A 956 -2.45 -36.78 5.76
CA GLY A 956 -1.93 -36.03 6.91
C GLY A 956 -0.52 -35.46 6.72
N LEU A 957 -0.09 -35.31 5.46
CA LEU A 957 1.22 -34.74 5.10
C LEU A 957 1.19 -33.22 4.97
N LEU A 958 -0.01 -32.65 4.76
CA LEU A 958 -0.29 -31.21 4.73
C LEU A 958 -1.49 -30.95 5.66
N SER A 959 -1.49 -29.82 6.36
CA SER A 959 -2.53 -29.51 7.35
C SER A 959 -3.88 -29.08 6.76
N SER A 960 -3.93 -28.67 5.49
CA SER A 960 -5.17 -28.21 4.82
C SER A 960 -5.31 -28.55 3.33
N GLY A 961 -4.22 -28.73 2.59
CA GLY A 961 -4.26 -29.18 1.18
C GLY A 961 -4.77 -28.15 0.17
N HIS A 962 -4.79 -26.86 0.52
CA HIS A 962 -5.14 -25.79 -0.43
C HIS A 962 -3.97 -25.51 -1.41
N LEU A 963 -4.28 -24.90 -2.55
CA LEU A 963 -3.30 -24.53 -3.58
C LEU A 963 -3.20 -23.01 -3.66
N VAL A 964 -1.99 -22.46 -3.55
CA VAL A 964 -1.67 -21.05 -3.83
C VAL A 964 -0.88 -21.01 -5.13
N GLU A 965 -1.41 -20.33 -6.14
CA GLU A 965 -0.82 -20.19 -7.46
C GLU A 965 -0.17 -18.80 -7.58
N VAL A 966 1.09 -18.76 -7.99
CA VAL A 966 1.90 -17.54 -8.09
C VAL A 966 2.74 -17.56 -9.36
N GLY A 967 2.97 -16.37 -9.93
CA GLY A 967 3.91 -16.15 -11.02
C GLY A 967 5.11 -15.30 -10.59
N ARG A 968 5.91 -14.86 -11.57
CA ARG A 968 7.06 -13.98 -11.32
C ARG A 968 6.66 -12.64 -10.68
N GLY A 969 5.58 -12.01 -11.15
CA GLY A 969 5.13 -10.70 -10.66
C GLY A 969 4.75 -10.69 -9.18
N ASP A 970 4.27 -11.83 -8.67
CA ASP A 970 3.89 -11.99 -7.26
C ASP A 970 5.10 -12.17 -6.34
N LEU A 971 6.17 -12.77 -6.86
CA LEU A 971 7.35 -13.16 -6.08
C LEU A 971 8.47 -12.12 -6.15
N VAL A 972 8.60 -11.39 -7.26
CA VAL A 972 9.70 -10.45 -7.50
C VAL A 972 9.21 -9.00 -7.33
N GLY A 973 9.96 -8.19 -6.57
CA GLY A 973 9.67 -6.77 -6.37
C GLY A 973 10.25 -5.88 -7.48
N GLY A 974 9.68 -4.68 -7.68
CA GLY A 974 10.20 -3.70 -8.63
C GLY A 974 11.46 -2.96 -8.15
N TYR A 975 11.84 -3.14 -6.87
CA TYR A 975 12.98 -2.48 -6.23
C TYR A 975 13.77 -3.47 -5.36
N LEU A 976 15.09 -3.25 -5.22
CA LEU A 976 15.99 -4.05 -4.38
C LEU A 976 15.49 -4.18 -2.93
N GLY A 977 15.42 -5.41 -2.41
CA GLY A 977 14.98 -5.71 -1.03
C GLY A 977 13.48 -5.96 -0.83
N GLN A 978 12.66 -5.85 -1.88
CA GLN A 978 11.22 -6.18 -1.82
C GLN A 978 10.90 -7.63 -2.16
N THR A 979 11.81 -8.32 -2.85
CA THR A 979 11.62 -9.70 -3.32
C THR A 979 11.53 -10.70 -2.17
N ALA A 980 12.44 -10.68 -1.21
CA ALA A 980 12.40 -11.63 -0.09
C ALA A 980 11.10 -11.53 0.76
N PRO A 981 10.59 -10.34 1.13
CA PRO A 981 9.29 -10.21 1.78
C PRO A 981 8.11 -10.78 0.97
N ARG A 982 8.10 -10.57 -0.36
CA ARG A 982 7.05 -11.09 -1.25
C ARG A 982 7.05 -12.61 -1.33
N VAL A 983 8.23 -13.22 -1.51
CA VAL A 983 8.37 -14.69 -1.47
C VAL A 983 7.93 -15.25 -0.13
N LYS A 984 8.28 -14.58 0.98
CA LYS A 984 7.85 -14.99 2.32
C LYS A 984 6.34 -14.94 2.47
N ALA A 985 5.68 -13.87 2.01
CA ALA A 985 4.23 -13.74 2.05
C ALA A 985 3.54 -14.85 1.23
N ALA A 986 4.03 -15.14 0.02
CA ALA A 986 3.50 -16.21 -0.83
C ALA A 986 3.65 -17.59 -0.16
N VAL A 987 4.78 -17.86 0.47
CA VAL A 987 4.98 -19.10 1.23
C VAL A 987 4.07 -19.16 2.46
N GLU A 988 3.96 -18.07 3.22
CA GLU A 988 3.08 -17.97 4.40
C GLU A 988 1.62 -18.25 4.03
N GLN A 989 1.16 -17.77 2.88
CA GLN A 989 -0.16 -18.09 2.34
C GLN A 989 -0.31 -19.57 2.00
N ALA A 990 0.75 -20.23 1.53
CA ALA A 990 0.73 -21.64 1.12
C ALA A 990 0.99 -22.64 2.25
N LEU A 991 1.26 -22.17 3.48
CA LEU A 991 1.52 -23.05 4.62
C LEU A 991 0.30 -23.93 4.94
N GLY A 992 0.54 -25.23 5.04
CA GLY A 992 -0.51 -26.24 5.15
C GLY A 992 -1.04 -26.72 3.81
N GLY A 993 -0.50 -26.24 2.69
CA GLY A 993 -0.95 -26.51 1.34
C GLY A 993 0.21 -26.63 0.34
N VAL A 994 -0.06 -26.22 -0.89
CA VAL A 994 0.87 -26.26 -2.01
C VAL A 994 1.11 -24.85 -2.54
N LEU A 995 2.38 -24.45 -2.66
CA LEU A 995 2.80 -23.29 -3.45
C LEU A 995 3.10 -23.75 -4.89
N PHE A 996 2.26 -23.37 -5.83
CA PHE A 996 2.41 -23.65 -7.25
C PHE A 996 2.96 -22.43 -7.97
N ILE A 997 4.17 -22.55 -8.51
CA ILE A 997 4.86 -21.47 -9.23
C ILE A 997 4.74 -21.77 -10.71
N ASP A 998 3.88 -21.04 -11.42
CA ASP A 998 3.76 -21.18 -12.86
C ASP A 998 4.89 -20.41 -13.58
N GLU A 999 5.33 -20.94 -14.71
CA GLU A 999 6.49 -20.46 -15.47
C GLU A 999 7.74 -20.18 -14.59
N ALA A 1000 8.04 -21.09 -13.66
CA ALA A 1000 9.07 -20.90 -12.63
C ALA A 1000 10.47 -20.57 -13.19
N TYR A 1001 10.76 -20.97 -14.44
CA TYR A 1001 12.00 -20.62 -15.12
C TYR A 1001 12.19 -19.11 -15.30
N ALA A 1002 11.12 -18.31 -15.29
CA ALA A 1002 11.17 -16.85 -15.35
C ALA A 1002 11.87 -16.24 -14.11
N LEU A 1003 11.95 -16.96 -13.00
CA LEU A 1003 12.71 -16.54 -11.80
C LEU A 1003 14.23 -16.67 -11.99
N GLY A 1004 14.71 -17.35 -13.05
CA GLY A 1004 16.14 -17.51 -13.31
C GLY A 1004 16.76 -16.43 -14.20
N ALA A 1005 15.98 -15.42 -14.63
CA ALA A 1005 16.38 -14.51 -15.70
C ALA A 1005 17.29 -13.34 -15.25
N ASP A 1006 17.22 -12.92 -13.99
CA ASP A 1006 17.87 -11.71 -13.49
C ASP A 1006 18.28 -11.80 -12.00
N ALA A 1007 18.99 -10.77 -11.52
CA ALA A 1007 19.50 -10.72 -10.14
C ALA A 1007 18.37 -10.73 -9.09
N TYR A 1008 17.23 -10.10 -9.38
CA TYR A 1008 16.07 -10.11 -8.50
C TYR A 1008 15.43 -11.50 -8.42
N GLY A 1009 15.33 -12.21 -9.54
CA GLY A 1009 14.89 -13.59 -9.55
C GLY A 1009 15.80 -14.55 -8.76
N ALA A 1010 17.13 -14.31 -8.78
CA ALA A 1010 18.07 -15.08 -7.97
C ALA A 1010 17.82 -14.92 -6.45
N GLU A 1011 17.48 -13.70 -5.99
CA GLU A 1011 17.07 -13.45 -4.60
C GLU A 1011 15.78 -14.20 -4.24
N ALA A 1012 14.81 -14.23 -5.16
CA ALA A 1012 13.56 -14.96 -4.98
C ALA A 1012 13.82 -16.47 -4.81
N VAL A 1013 14.66 -17.04 -5.68
CA VAL A 1013 15.05 -18.45 -5.65
C VAL A 1013 15.79 -18.79 -4.34
N ALA A 1014 16.74 -17.95 -3.91
CA ALA A 1014 17.48 -18.18 -2.67
C ALA A 1014 16.56 -18.16 -1.45
N THR A 1015 15.63 -17.20 -1.40
CA THR A 1015 14.62 -17.09 -0.34
C THR A 1015 13.68 -18.29 -0.33
N LEU A 1016 13.20 -18.70 -1.51
CA LEU A 1016 12.31 -19.86 -1.66
C LEU A 1016 12.99 -21.14 -1.18
N VAL A 1017 14.24 -21.41 -1.58
CA VAL A 1017 15.00 -22.59 -1.14
C VAL A 1017 15.16 -22.63 0.38
N LYS A 1018 15.38 -21.49 1.02
CA LYS A 1018 15.43 -21.39 2.49
C LYS A 1018 14.09 -21.79 3.12
N LEU A 1019 12.99 -21.21 2.63
CA LEU A 1019 11.66 -21.44 3.20
C LEU A 1019 11.15 -22.86 2.92
N MET A 1020 11.53 -23.46 1.79
CA MET A 1020 11.27 -24.88 1.50
C MET A 1020 11.87 -25.81 2.55
N GLU A 1021 13.08 -25.52 3.05
CA GLU A 1021 13.69 -26.30 4.13
C GLU A 1021 13.03 -26.02 5.49
N GLU A 1022 12.71 -24.76 5.77
CA GLU A 1022 12.08 -24.32 7.01
C GLU A 1022 10.69 -24.95 7.21
N TYR A 1023 9.88 -24.98 6.15
CA TYR A 1023 8.50 -25.45 6.18
C TYR A 1023 8.28 -26.83 5.55
N ARG A 1024 9.34 -27.62 5.33
CA ARG A 1024 9.30 -28.96 4.68
C ARG A 1024 8.28 -29.96 5.25
N GLY A 1025 7.82 -29.74 6.48
CA GLY A 1025 6.85 -30.58 7.17
C GLY A 1025 5.40 -30.30 6.79
N ASP A 1026 5.10 -29.09 6.31
CA ASP A 1026 3.73 -28.60 6.06
C ASP A 1026 3.63 -27.70 4.81
N LEU A 1027 4.65 -27.72 3.93
CA LEU A 1027 4.68 -27.00 2.66
C LEU A 1027 5.12 -27.93 1.55
N LEU A 1028 4.37 -27.94 0.46
CA LEU A 1028 4.74 -28.57 -0.80
C LEU A 1028 4.91 -27.49 -1.86
N VAL A 1029 6.03 -27.51 -2.60
CA VAL A 1029 6.29 -26.55 -3.67
C VAL A 1029 6.30 -27.29 -5.00
N ILE A 1030 5.53 -26.78 -5.96
CA ILE A 1030 5.45 -27.31 -7.32
C ILE A 1030 5.91 -26.22 -8.27
N ALA A 1031 7.03 -26.44 -8.95
CA ALA A 1031 7.52 -25.53 -9.98
C ALA A 1031 7.08 -26.04 -11.37
N ALA A 1032 6.34 -25.23 -12.11
CA ALA A 1032 5.79 -25.61 -13.41
C ALA A 1032 6.41 -24.80 -14.56
N GLY A 1033 6.53 -25.42 -15.73
CA GLY A 1033 7.00 -24.74 -16.94
C GLY A 1033 7.27 -25.67 -18.12
N TYR A 1034 7.90 -25.14 -19.16
CA TYR A 1034 8.31 -25.91 -20.34
C TYR A 1034 9.51 -26.80 -20.04
N GLU A 1035 9.58 -27.97 -20.68
CA GLU A 1035 10.54 -29.03 -20.34
C GLU A 1035 12.00 -28.59 -20.47
N ARG A 1036 12.33 -27.88 -21.55
CA ARG A 1036 13.70 -27.43 -21.83
C ARG A 1036 14.12 -26.29 -20.88
N GLU A 1037 13.23 -25.34 -20.66
CA GLU A 1037 13.42 -24.16 -19.83
C GLU A 1037 13.53 -24.54 -18.35
N MET A 1038 12.71 -25.48 -17.87
CA MET A 1038 12.79 -26.01 -16.50
C MET A 1038 14.09 -26.79 -16.26
N THR A 1039 14.58 -27.53 -17.27
CA THR A 1039 15.87 -28.22 -17.17
C THR A 1039 17.02 -27.22 -16.99
N ALA A 1040 17.01 -26.12 -17.75
CA ALA A 1040 17.99 -25.05 -17.60
C ALA A 1040 17.87 -24.33 -16.24
N PHE A 1041 16.66 -24.05 -15.79
CA PHE A 1041 16.38 -23.40 -14.50
C PHE A 1041 16.90 -24.20 -13.31
N LEU A 1042 16.69 -25.51 -13.29
CA LEU A 1042 17.18 -26.37 -12.21
C LEU A 1042 18.71 -26.50 -12.23
N ALA A 1043 19.32 -26.58 -13.43
CA ALA A 1043 20.77 -26.66 -13.57
C ALA A 1043 21.49 -25.36 -13.14
N ALA A 1044 20.82 -24.22 -13.22
CA ALA A 1044 21.39 -22.93 -12.84
C ALA A 1044 21.62 -22.79 -11.32
N ASN A 1045 20.96 -23.59 -10.48
CA ASN A 1045 21.12 -23.53 -9.02
C ASN A 1045 21.18 -24.93 -8.40
N PRO A 1046 22.34 -25.36 -7.85
CA PRO A 1046 22.49 -26.66 -7.17
C PRO A 1046 21.53 -26.88 -6.00
N GLY A 1047 21.06 -25.80 -5.36
CA GLY A 1047 20.03 -25.81 -4.34
C GLY A 1047 18.71 -26.32 -4.89
N LEU A 1048 18.28 -25.90 -6.08
CA LEU A 1048 17.03 -26.35 -6.69
C LEU A 1048 17.08 -27.84 -7.06
N GLU A 1049 18.16 -28.28 -7.71
CA GLU A 1049 18.33 -29.68 -8.16
C GLU A 1049 18.16 -30.70 -7.02
N SER A 1050 18.69 -30.37 -5.83
CA SER A 1050 18.62 -31.23 -4.65
C SER A 1050 17.28 -31.18 -3.91
N ARG A 1051 16.53 -30.07 -3.99
CA ARG A 1051 15.23 -29.92 -3.32
C ARG A 1051 14.04 -30.37 -4.18
N PHE A 1052 14.20 -30.46 -5.50
CA PHE A 1052 13.19 -30.95 -6.45
C PHE A 1052 13.56 -32.32 -7.07
N PRO A 1053 13.63 -33.42 -6.29
CA PRO A 1053 14.03 -34.73 -6.82
C PRO A 1053 12.93 -35.40 -7.66
N LYS A 1054 11.67 -34.96 -7.53
CA LYS A 1054 10.53 -35.55 -8.23
C LYS A 1054 10.21 -34.71 -9.46
N ARG A 1055 10.15 -35.34 -10.64
CA ARG A 1055 9.86 -34.68 -11.92
C ARG A 1055 8.71 -35.41 -12.60
N LEU A 1056 7.62 -34.69 -12.85
CA LEU A 1056 6.44 -35.22 -13.52
C LEU A 1056 6.33 -34.54 -14.89
N ARG A 1057 6.38 -35.37 -15.94
CA ARG A 1057 6.26 -34.92 -17.33
C ARG A 1057 4.81 -35.03 -17.77
N PHE A 1058 4.29 -33.96 -18.35
CA PHE A 1058 2.94 -33.81 -18.88
C PHE A 1058 3.02 -33.77 -20.40
N PRO A 1059 2.86 -34.92 -21.09
CA PRO A 1059 2.89 -34.96 -22.54
C PRO A 1059 1.65 -34.27 -23.13
N ASP A 1060 1.77 -33.81 -24.37
CA ASP A 1060 0.62 -33.34 -25.13
C ASP A 1060 -0.38 -34.48 -25.34
N TYR A 1061 -1.67 -34.15 -25.31
CA TYR A 1061 -2.73 -35.13 -25.52
C TYR A 1061 -2.80 -35.57 -26.99
N THR A 1062 -3.00 -36.87 -27.19
CA THR A 1062 -3.28 -37.44 -28.50
C THR A 1062 -4.64 -36.98 -29.04
N ASP A 1063 -4.86 -37.06 -30.36
CA ASP A 1063 -6.16 -36.71 -30.97
C ASP A 1063 -7.33 -37.46 -30.31
N SER A 1064 -7.12 -38.73 -29.95
CA SER A 1064 -8.16 -39.55 -29.31
C SER A 1064 -8.45 -39.08 -27.88
N GLU A 1065 -7.44 -38.63 -27.14
CA GLU A 1065 -7.61 -38.07 -25.79
C GLU A 1065 -8.24 -36.68 -25.85
N LEU A 1066 -7.89 -35.84 -26.83
CA LEU A 1066 -8.51 -34.53 -27.01
C LEU A 1066 -10.00 -34.62 -27.36
N VAL A 1067 -10.39 -35.60 -28.18
CA VAL A 1067 -11.81 -35.89 -28.45
C VAL A 1067 -12.53 -36.33 -27.16
N GLN A 1068 -11.90 -37.17 -26.34
CA GLN A 1068 -12.48 -37.57 -25.06
C GLN A 1068 -12.59 -36.40 -24.08
N ILE A 1069 -11.61 -35.47 -24.08
CA ILE A 1069 -11.69 -34.25 -23.27
C ILE A 1069 -12.85 -33.37 -23.74
N PHE A 1070 -13.07 -33.23 -25.06
CA PHE A 1070 -14.21 -32.51 -25.61
C PHE A 1070 -15.53 -33.14 -25.17
N GLU A 1071 -15.64 -34.47 -25.18
CA GLU A 1071 -16.83 -35.20 -24.70
C GLU A 1071 -17.10 -34.95 -23.21
N VAL A 1072 -16.07 -34.99 -22.38
CA VAL A 1072 -16.20 -34.77 -20.93
C VAL A 1072 -16.64 -33.34 -20.62
N LEU A 1073 -16.05 -32.34 -21.31
CA LEU A 1073 -16.43 -30.94 -21.15
C LEU A 1073 -17.86 -30.70 -21.64
N ALA A 1074 -18.22 -31.19 -22.83
CA ALA A 1074 -19.58 -31.07 -23.36
C ALA A 1074 -20.62 -31.72 -22.42
N ALA A 1075 -20.33 -32.91 -21.89
CA ALA A 1075 -21.23 -33.59 -20.94
C ALA A 1075 -21.36 -32.84 -19.60
N ALA A 1076 -20.29 -32.18 -19.13
CA ALA A 1076 -20.33 -31.35 -17.93
C ALA A 1076 -21.26 -30.12 -18.12
N ASP A 1077 -21.33 -29.59 -19.34
CA ASP A 1077 -22.21 -28.50 -19.74
C ASP A 1077 -23.62 -28.98 -20.13
N GLY A 1078 -23.93 -30.27 -19.92
CA GLY A 1078 -25.23 -30.87 -20.21
C GLY A 1078 -25.48 -31.18 -21.69
N LEU A 1079 -24.44 -31.13 -22.53
CA LEU A 1079 -24.52 -31.39 -23.97
C LEU A 1079 -24.21 -32.85 -24.30
N THR A 1080 -24.88 -33.35 -25.33
CA THR A 1080 -24.69 -34.68 -25.91
C THR A 1080 -24.21 -34.54 -27.36
N LEU A 1081 -23.36 -35.45 -27.82
CA LEU A 1081 -22.81 -35.39 -29.18
C LEU A 1081 -23.61 -36.30 -30.11
N ALA A 1082 -24.09 -35.75 -31.23
CA ALA A 1082 -24.72 -36.50 -32.30
C ALA A 1082 -23.72 -37.39 -33.05
N ASP A 1083 -24.24 -38.36 -33.80
CA ASP A 1083 -23.44 -39.22 -34.67
C ASP A 1083 -22.66 -38.39 -35.70
N GLY A 1084 -21.36 -38.68 -35.86
CA GLY A 1084 -20.45 -37.99 -36.78
C GLY A 1084 -19.63 -36.85 -36.18
N VAL A 1085 -19.98 -36.30 -34.99
CA VAL A 1085 -19.23 -35.20 -34.37
C VAL A 1085 -17.79 -35.62 -34.04
N ARG A 1086 -17.64 -36.85 -33.53
CA ARG A 1086 -16.33 -37.41 -33.16
C ARG A 1086 -15.43 -37.54 -34.38
N GLU A 1087 -15.96 -37.99 -35.52
CA GLU A 1087 -15.23 -38.14 -36.78
C GLU A 1087 -14.79 -36.78 -37.32
N THR A 1088 -15.67 -35.79 -37.32
CA THR A 1088 -15.38 -34.42 -37.76
C THR A 1088 -14.34 -33.75 -36.86
N LEU A 1089 -14.46 -33.90 -35.54
CA LEU A 1089 -13.49 -33.38 -34.59
C LEU A 1089 -12.10 -34.02 -34.78
N ARG A 1090 -12.04 -35.34 -35.00
CA ARG A 1090 -10.75 -36.01 -35.35
C ARG A 1090 -10.18 -35.50 -36.65
N ALA A 1091 -11.00 -35.22 -37.66
CA ALA A 1091 -10.53 -34.68 -38.93
C ALA A 1091 -9.94 -33.27 -38.76
N LEU A 1092 -10.60 -32.42 -37.96
CA LEU A 1092 -10.12 -31.07 -37.63
C LEU A 1092 -8.81 -31.11 -36.83
N LEU A 1093 -8.70 -31.99 -35.83
CA LEU A 1093 -7.49 -32.11 -35.01
C LEU A 1093 -6.25 -32.52 -35.82
N ARG A 1094 -6.42 -33.29 -36.90
CA ARG A 1094 -5.32 -33.68 -37.81
C ARG A 1094 -4.74 -32.51 -38.59
N THR A 1095 -5.49 -31.42 -38.75
CA THR A 1095 -5.01 -30.22 -39.46
C THR A 1095 -4.35 -29.22 -38.52
N VAL A 1096 -4.36 -29.45 -37.20
CA VAL A 1096 -3.79 -28.54 -36.20
C VAL A 1096 -2.28 -28.78 -36.01
N PRO A 1097 -1.42 -27.76 -36.17
CA PRO A 1097 0.01 -27.91 -35.94
C PRO A 1097 0.33 -28.20 -34.46
N ARG A 1098 1.15 -29.23 -34.22
CA ARG A 1098 1.56 -29.69 -32.88
C ARG A 1098 2.92 -29.11 -32.47
N GLY A 1099 2.98 -27.78 -32.35
CA GLY A 1099 4.17 -27.05 -31.92
C GLY A 1099 4.34 -26.99 -30.39
N PRO A 1100 5.48 -26.46 -29.90
CA PRO A 1100 5.78 -26.34 -28.46
C PRO A 1100 4.77 -25.51 -27.65
N SER A 1101 4.01 -24.64 -28.32
CA SER A 1101 2.97 -23.77 -27.75
C SER A 1101 1.54 -24.32 -27.91
N PHE A 1102 1.38 -25.59 -28.32
CA PHE A 1102 0.06 -26.17 -28.53
C PHE A 1102 -0.76 -26.19 -27.23
N GLY A 1103 -1.95 -25.57 -27.26
CA GLY A 1103 -2.77 -25.29 -26.08
C GLY A 1103 -3.51 -26.48 -25.45
N ASN A 1104 -3.43 -27.69 -26.02
CA ASN A 1104 -4.02 -28.92 -25.45
C ASN A 1104 -5.47 -28.77 -24.96
N GLY A 1105 -5.75 -28.97 -23.67
CA GLY A 1105 -7.10 -28.84 -23.10
C GLY A 1105 -7.65 -27.41 -23.17
N ARG A 1106 -6.79 -26.38 -23.18
CA ARG A 1106 -7.21 -24.99 -23.42
C ARG A 1106 -7.70 -24.83 -24.85
N PHE A 1107 -7.02 -25.45 -25.82
CA PHE A 1107 -7.47 -25.46 -27.21
C PHE A 1107 -8.84 -26.16 -27.37
N ILE A 1108 -9.06 -27.28 -26.69
CA ILE A 1108 -10.35 -28.00 -26.75
C ILE A 1108 -11.49 -27.24 -26.07
N ARG A 1109 -11.22 -26.52 -24.98
CA ARG A 1109 -12.21 -25.63 -24.35
C ARG A 1109 -12.65 -24.54 -25.33
N ASN A 1110 -11.70 -23.80 -25.89
CA ASN A 1110 -12.00 -22.77 -26.89
C ASN A 1110 -12.76 -23.33 -28.11
N LEU A 1111 -12.46 -24.57 -28.51
CA LEU A 1111 -13.15 -25.24 -29.60
C LEU A 1111 -14.59 -25.64 -29.23
N LEU A 1112 -14.84 -26.05 -27.98
CA LEU A 1112 -16.19 -26.32 -27.47
C LEU A 1112 -16.99 -25.03 -27.38
N ASP A 1113 -16.40 -23.94 -26.86
CA ASP A 1113 -17.06 -22.63 -26.77
C ASP A 1113 -17.48 -22.15 -28.17
N ALA A 1114 -16.60 -22.26 -29.16
CA ALA A 1114 -16.92 -21.96 -30.57
C ALA A 1114 -18.01 -22.87 -31.15
N ALA A 1115 -18.04 -24.15 -30.75
CA ALA A 1115 -19.06 -25.08 -31.19
C ALA A 1115 -20.43 -24.78 -30.58
N VAL A 1116 -20.47 -24.39 -29.30
CA VAL A 1116 -21.69 -23.96 -28.60
C VAL A 1116 -22.23 -22.64 -29.16
N ALA A 1117 -21.34 -21.69 -29.50
CA ALA A 1117 -21.74 -20.47 -30.21
C ALA A 1117 -22.40 -20.80 -31.57
N SER A 1118 -21.80 -21.70 -32.35
CA SER A 1118 -22.34 -22.12 -33.65
C SER A 1118 -23.67 -22.87 -33.49
N GLN A 1119 -23.78 -23.71 -32.45
CA GLN A 1119 -25.02 -24.40 -32.09
C GLN A 1119 -26.14 -23.40 -31.80
N SER A 1120 -25.85 -22.36 -31.00
CA SER A 1120 -26.83 -21.31 -30.65
C SER A 1120 -27.44 -20.65 -31.89
N VAL A 1121 -26.62 -20.34 -32.91
CA VAL A 1121 -27.09 -19.79 -34.20
C VAL A 1121 -27.99 -20.77 -34.95
N ARG A 1122 -27.72 -22.08 -34.88
CA ARG A 1122 -28.61 -23.09 -35.48
C ARG A 1122 -29.92 -23.24 -34.71
N LEU A 1123 -29.87 -23.20 -33.38
CA LEU A 1123 -31.06 -23.37 -32.54
C LEU A 1123 -32.09 -22.23 -32.78
N THR A 1124 -31.64 -21.01 -33.08
CA THR A 1124 -32.54 -19.87 -33.39
C THR A 1124 -33.19 -19.97 -34.77
N THR A 1125 -32.62 -20.73 -35.70
CA THR A 1125 -33.09 -20.85 -37.09
C THR A 1125 -33.95 -22.10 -37.35
N THR A 1126 -34.06 -23.01 -36.38
CA THR A 1126 -34.77 -24.31 -36.53
C THR A 1126 -36.12 -24.31 -35.80
N SER A 1127 -37.18 -24.83 -36.43
CA SER A 1127 -38.56 -24.77 -35.92
C SER A 1127 -38.89 -25.71 -34.74
N SER A 1128 -38.00 -26.64 -34.38
CA SER A 1128 -38.10 -27.49 -33.19
C SER A 1128 -36.72 -28.04 -32.78
N PRO A 1129 -35.83 -27.23 -32.21
CA PRO A 1129 -34.46 -27.64 -31.91
C PRO A 1129 -34.37 -28.47 -30.63
N ASP A 1130 -33.44 -29.43 -30.59
CA ASP A 1130 -33.00 -30.06 -29.34
C ASP A 1130 -31.73 -29.34 -28.87
N PRO A 1131 -31.80 -28.49 -27.83
CA PRO A 1131 -30.67 -27.71 -27.35
C PRO A 1131 -29.59 -28.58 -26.69
N ALA A 1132 -29.91 -29.82 -26.31
CA ALA A 1132 -28.97 -30.70 -25.64
C ALA A 1132 -28.03 -31.44 -26.61
N VAL A 1133 -28.14 -31.23 -27.93
CA VAL A 1133 -27.39 -32.02 -28.93
C VAL A 1133 -26.48 -31.15 -29.80
N LEU A 1134 -25.17 -31.39 -29.75
CA LEU A 1134 -24.19 -30.87 -30.70
C LEU A 1134 -24.11 -31.77 -31.93
N ARG A 1135 -24.10 -31.18 -33.14
CA ARG A 1135 -24.00 -31.88 -34.43
C ARG A 1135 -22.72 -31.52 -35.17
N PRO A 1136 -22.33 -32.30 -36.20
CA PRO A 1136 -21.07 -32.07 -36.92
C PRO A 1136 -20.94 -30.67 -37.53
N GLU A 1137 -22.05 -30.08 -37.94
CA GLU A 1137 -22.14 -28.72 -38.50
C GLU A 1137 -21.91 -27.59 -37.48
N ASP A 1138 -21.96 -27.90 -36.17
CA ASP A 1138 -21.65 -26.92 -35.12
C ASP A 1138 -20.15 -26.76 -34.91
N LEU A 1139 -19.33 -27.72 -35.35
CA LEU A 1139 -17.88 -27.59 -35.22
C LEU A 1139 -17.36 -26.56 -36.23
N PRO A 1140 -16.51 -25.60 -35.80
CA PRO A 1140 -16.04 -24.54 -36.68
C PRO A 1140 -15.21 -25.10 -37.85
N THR A 1141 -15.46 -24.58 -39.05
CA THR A 1141 -14.74 -24.96 -40.28
C THR A 1141 -13.33 -24.34 -40.36
N THR A 1142 -13.07 -23.28 -39.61
CA THR A 1142 -11.78 -22.58 -39.51
C THR A 1142 -11.33 -22.56 -38.05
N LEU A 1143 -10.06 -22.88 -37.80
CA LEU A 1143 -9.51 -22.89 -36.45
C LEU A 1143 -9.49 -21.47 -35.87
N PRO A 1144 -9.77 -21.29 -34.57
CA PRO A 1144 -9.61 -20.01 -33.92
C PRO A 1144 -8.13 -19.61 -34.00
N THR A 1145 -7.84 -18.52 -34.73
CA THR A 1145 -6.50 -17.94 -34.78
C THR A 1145 -6.23 -17.38 -33.38
N THR A 1146 -5.41 -18.08 -32.58
CA THR A 1146 -4.83 -17.48 -31.37
C THR A 1146 -3.95 -16.32 -31.82
N ALA A 1147 -4.52 -15.12 -31.87
CA ALA A 1147 -3.75 -13.89 -31.85
C ALA A 1147 -3.01 -13.88 -30.51
N ILE A 1148 -1.71 -14.14 -30.57
CA ILE A 1148 -0.79 -13.69 -29.53
C ILE A 1148 -0.82 -12.16 -29.66
N ALA A 1149 -1.68 -11.49 -28.88
CA ALA A 1149 -1.55 -10.07 -28.65
C ALA A 1149 -0.22 -9.85 -27.91
N PRO A 1150 0.77 -9.16 -28.50
CA PRO A 1150 1.96 -8.78 -27.77
C PRO A 1150 1.65 -7.52 -26.95
N GLY A 1151 1.68 -7.65 -25.62
CA GLY A 1151 2.03 -6.54 -24.72
C GLY A 1151 0.91 -5.68 -24.15
N LEU A 1152 0.30 -6.15 -23.05
CA LEU A 1152 -0.14 -5.30 -21.94
C LEU A 1152 0.46 -5.91 -20.66
N TYR A 1153 1.78 -5.78 -20.54
CA TYR A 1153 2.54 -6.01 -19.33
C TYR A 1153 3.69 -5.01 -19.31
N LEU A 1154 3.37 -3.78 -18.92
CA LEU A 1154 4.24 -2.89 -18.15
C LEU A 1154 3.37 -2.18 -17.12
#